data_AF-K3WPB4-F1
#
_entry.id   AF-K3WPB4-F1
#
_cell.length_a   1.000
_cell.length_b   1.000
_cell.length_c   1.000
_cell.angle_alpha   90.00
_cell.angle_beta   90.00
_cell.angle_gamma   90.00
#
_symmetry.space_group_name_H-M   'P 1'
#
loop_
_entity.id
_entity.type
_entity.pdbx_description
1 polymer ?
#
loop_
_entity_poly.entity_id
_entity_poly.type
_entity_poly.pdbx_seq_one_letter_code
_entity_poly.pdbx_strand_id
1 'polypeptide(L)'
;MTAVVEVEIAGACQCGHSHGHSGSHDAEQGSTPSLAYQLWFPWRLLVLNPLLSMVVFLVANMAFITIGFIFGLISEVTTKPGLLLLLLLSVVWVLRKVTSLLAYPGQLDLVIRDGEANFARLTKRRLLMFVEAANELASVLGDTDLSATKRLRFMQAYQNFVFSKDTLLLPTMKSLEVVEKDDQLGPNGTVLLSVMRDLLACYSTSIAAHCIELCDATTKDFEAKRQQIFLPKKIGVRSGSDDVADKLLPSFVLNTQRLQEAVRLVGLPTTEAKKDASWILKQLCQRKPKDVDTITNLDLMRADMSTRFKGEQLWITGYRNHQIDSMLLPAKSGMTTDRPAVIICNPNGGLYEFHHLQMDWIKFYTELDCHVLIYNYRGYGRNKGSPSPYEHNMDGMAIVEYLKVQRGIKKIAVHGESIGGLVATYLASHSKDVDVLVVDRTFANLPALAQRLVASWAGNAVNILTRWRTDNVSNYLRAQCPKLLCSDPCDEIIHDAASLKSGVALRVELDEQAFDMPPPLGESENQKNLSILGDFATAIPDWLPLSLSPWTRGSPSVRRSSEADSRPQLGGPLTEEIVRRFSEAIMSIAGRALKYTARRDSAENNGKAAAKPESGVDKAANSTHVSISVQSEQDTPDDEAKGGAVDEHQSILSCDQPLNFPEELLAVVWMELACIDGYCGQTLLQAAESGGHDKIRAWTASLLVWGGRVSPGRRNLCSVDPFERQGISIVPVSIGQAHSMLQQLVEQHPTVKFDFDIGFLVLMVEYLFDSLQRRWKQLDEKRLTPSTNEGKSVAAPELPRIINTGDAQLGYLLPLHCGHNKNFHEREKQALVVFLRHVGFLASIEQHP
;
A
#
# COMPACT_ATOMS: atom_id res chain seq x y z
N MET A 1 15.93 7.79 -53.01
CA MET A 1 17.31 8.08 -53.45
C MET A 1 17.61 7.17 -54.63
N THR A 2 17.32 7.65 -55.84
CA THR A 2 17.66 7.00 -57.11
C THR A 2 19.13 7.27 -57.40
N ALA A 3 19.97 6.24 -57.33
CA ALA A 3 21.35 6.31 -57.78
C ALA A 3 21.38 6.00 -59.28
N VAL A 4 21.75 7.02 -60.06
CA VAL A 4 22.13 6.94 -61.47
C VAL A 4 23.49 6.24 -61.53
N VAL A 5 23.61 5.20 -62.35
CA VAL A 5 24.91 4.64 -62.75
C VAL A 5 25.02 4.84 -64.26
N GLU A 6 25.83 5.83 -64.63
CA GLU A 6 26.34 6.01 -66.00
C GLU A 6 27.25 4.83 -66.35
N VAL A 7 27.13 4.34 -67.58
CA VAL A 7 28.11 3.42 -68.18
C VAL A 7 28.72 4.13 -69.39
N GLU A 8 30.03 4.34 -69.30
CA GLU A 8 30.91 4.96 -70.30
C GLU A 8 30.88 4.20 -71.64
N ILE A 9 30.89 4.98 -72.73
CA ILE A 9 31.14 4.52 -74.09
C ILE A 9 32.60 4.84 -74.42
N ALA A 10 33.43 3.83 -74.72
CA ALA A 10 34.61 3.96 -75.60
C ALA A 10 35.25 2.59 -75.91
N GLY A 11 35.56 2.34 -77.18
CA GLY A 11 36.47 1.26 -77.61
C GLY A 11 36.26 0.82 -79.05
N ALA A 12 37.04 1.39 -79.98
CA ALA A 12 36.89 1.33 -81.44
C ALA A 12 37.65 0.19 -82.15
N CYS A 13 37.50 0.16 -83.49
CA CYS A 13 38.29 -0.52 -84.56
C CYS A 13 37.91 -1.97 -84.94
N GLN A 14 37.93 -2.44 -86.20
CA GLN A 14 38.38 -1.92 -87.52
C GLN A 14 37.91 -2.87 -88.64
N CYS A 15 38.00 -2.43 -89.91
CA CYS A 15 37.82 -3.14 -91.21
C CYS A 15 36.35 -3.31 -91.69
N GLY A 16 35.95 -3.08 -92.94
CA GLY A 16 36.60 -2.66 -94.19
C GLY A 16 35.72 -3.12 -95.37
N HIS A 17 35.49 -2.23 -96.35
CA HIS A 17 34.96 -2.44 -97.71
C HIS A 17 33.53 -1.99 -98.09
N SER A 18 33.57 -0.97 -98.96
CA SER A 18 32.73 -0.41 -100.02
C SER A 18 31.68 -1.25 -100.77
N HIS A 19 30.67 -0.53 -101.26
CA HIS A 19 29.86 -0.60 -102.52
C HIS A 19 28.36 -0.46 -102.16
N GLY A 20 27.50 0.34 -102.80
CA GLY A 20 27.55 1.25 -103.93
C GLY A 20 26.11 1.75 -104.20
N HIS A 21 26.00 2.99 -104.67
CA HIS A 21 24.90 3.62 -105.43
C HIS A 21 23.41 3.56 -105.01
N SER A 22 22.90 4.80 -104.80
CA SER A 22 21.68 5.44 -105.32
C SER A 22 20.28 5.14 -104.73
N GLY A 23 19.68 6.21 -104.19
CA GLY A 23 18.23 6.45 -104.01
C GLY A 23 17.63 5.70 -102.83
N SER A 24 16.93 6.28 -101.87
CA SER A 24 16.11 7.48 -101.80
C SER A 24 15.97 7.88 -100.33
N HIS A 25 15.57 9.13 -100.07
CA HIS A 25 15.05 9.53 -98.77
C HIS A 25 13.97 8.55 -98.31
N ASP A 26 14.14 8.00 -97.11
CA ASP A 26 13.07 7.92 -96.10
C ASP A 26 13.73 7.70 -94.72
N ALA A 27 13.38 8.57 -93.78
CA ALA A 27 13.74 8.43 -92.38
C ALA A 27 12.93 7.26 -91.80
N GLU A 28 13.58 6.13 -91.52
CA GLU A 28 12.95 5.07 -90.75
C GLU A 28 12.79 5.52 -89.29
N GLN A 29 11.53 5.68 -88.93
CA GLN A 29 11.00 5.90 -87.59
C GLN A 29 11.60 4.90 -86.59
N GLY A 30 12.08 5.44 -85.46
CA GLY A 30 12.29 4.65 -84.24
C GLY A 30 10.96 4.05 -83.80
N SER A 31 10.70 2.82 -84.21
CA SER A 31 9.55 2.05 -83.74
C SER A 31 9.67 1.90 -82.22
N THR A 32 8.67 2.39 -81.49
CA THR A 32 8.52 2.08 -80.07
C THR A 32 8.56 0.56 -79.92
N PRO A 33 9.40 0.00 -79.03
CA PRO A 33 9.48 -1.45 -78.87
C PRO A 33 8.08 -1.98 -78.60
N SER A 34 7.70 -3.04 -79.31
CA SER A 34 6.39 -3.66 -79.18
C SER A 34 6.10 -3.95 -77.70
N LEU A 35 4.83 -3.94 -77.30
CA LEU A 35 4.42 -4.30 -75.94
C LEU A 35 5.02 -5.66 -75.52
N ALA A 36 5.08 -6.60 -76.47
CA ALA A 36 5.73 -7.90 -76.29
C ALA A 36 7.22 -7.77 -75.92
N TYR A 37 7.96 -6.87 -76.58
CA TYR A 37 9.37 -6.61 -76.25
C TYR A 37 9.53 -5.95 -74.88
N GLN A 38 8.68 -4.97 -74.54
CA GLN A 38 8.75 -4.30 -73.24
C GLN A 38 8.46 -5.25 -72.07
N LEU A 39 7.48 -6.16 -72.24
CA LEU A 39 7.19 -7.22 -71.27
C LEU A 39 8.31 -8.27 -71.20
N TRP A 40 8.99 -8.56 -72.32
CA TRP A 40 10.07 -9.54 -72.39
C TRP A 40 11.42 -9.01 -71.90
N PHE A 41 11.69 -7.72 -72.02
CA PHE A 41 12.99 -7.10 -71.77
C PHE A 41 13.58 -7.39 -70.37
N PRO A 42 12.80 -7.36 -69.26
CA PRO A 42 13.31 -7.73 -67.94
C PRO A 42 13.74 -9.20 -67.86
N TRP A 43 13.00 -10.10 -68.50
CA TRP A 43 13.32 -11.53 -68.55
C TRP A 43 14.54 -11.80 -69.43
N ARG A 44 14.70 -11.04 -70.51
CA ARG A 44 15.86 -11.12 -71.40
C ARG A 44 17.17 -10.80 -70.66
N LEU A 45 17.18 -9.75 -69.84
CA LEU A 45 18.32 -9.38 -69.00
C LEU A 45 18.69 -10.47 -67.98
N LEU A 46 17.68 -11.14 -67.44
CA LEU A 46 17.83 -12.24 -66.49
C LEU A 46 18.35 -13.52 -67.15
N VAL A 47 17.92 -13.83 -68.38
CA VAL A 47 18.34 -15.03 -69.13
C VAL A 47 19.73 -14.89 -69.74
N LEU A 48 20.14 -13.68 -70.14
CA LEU A 48 21.43 -13.46 -70.81
C LEU A 48 22.61 -13.28 -69.82
N ASN A 49 22.36 -12.95 -68.55
CA ASN A 49 23.40 -12.75 -67.54
C ASN A 49 23.45 -13.92 -66.54
N PRO A 50 24.38 -14.88 -66.68
CA PRO A 50 24.40 -16.09 -65.85
C PRO A 50 24.57 -15.79 -64.35
N LEU A 51 25.30 -14.73 -64.00
CA LEU A 51 25.48 -14.30 -62.60
C LEU A 51 24.19 -13.73 -62.00
N LEU A 52 23.43 -12.94 -62.77
CA LEU A 52 22.13 -12.42 -62.33
C LEU A 52 21.11 -13.55 -62.19
N SER A 53 21.08 -14.51 -63.12
CA SER A 53 20.25 -15.70 -63.01
C SER A 53 20.57 -16.51 -61.74
N MET A 54 21.87 -16.69 -61.43
CA MET A 54 22.33 -17.39 -60.23
C MET A 54 21.89 -16.69 -58.94
N VAL A 55 22.04 -15.36 -58.86
CA VAL A 55 21.60 -14.58 -57.69
C VAL A 55 20.10 -14.66 -57.50
N VAL A 56 19.30 -14.47 -58.56
CA VAL A 56 17.84 -14.58 -58.46
C VAL A 56 17.42 -15.99 -58.05
N PHE A 57 18.07 -17.02 -58.59
CA PHE A 57 17.84 -18.41 -58.20
C PHE A 57 18.16 -18.65 -56.72
N LEU A 58 19.29 -18.14 -56.20
CA LEU A 58 19.66 -18.27 -54.80
C LEU A 58 18.65 -17.56 -53.88
N VAL A 59 18.25 -16.33 -54.21
CA VAL A 59 17.26 -15.57 -53.43
C VAL A 59 15.90 -16.27 -53.45
N ALA A 60 15.44 -16.75 -54.61
CA ALA A 60 14.19 -17.49 -54.73
C ALA A 60 14.20 -18.80 -53.94
N ASN A 61 15.30 -19.56 -53.98
CA ASN A 61 15.45 -20.78 -53.18
C ASN A 61 15.53 -20.49 -51.68
N MET A 62 16.27 -19.47 -51.26
CA MET A 62 16.32 -19.05 -49.86
C MET A 62 14.92 -18.66 -49.35
N ALA A 63 14.16 -17.90 -50.15
CA ALA A 63 12.78 -17.57 -49.83
C ALA A 63 11.90 -18.84 -49.77
N PHE A 64 12.01 -19.74 -50.74
CA PHE A 64 11.24 -21.00 -50.77
C PHE A 64 11.54 -21.89 -49.56
N ILE A 65 12.82 -22.07 -49.21
CA ILE A 65 13.26 -22.83 -48.02
C ILE A 65 12.74 -22.17 -46.74
N THR A 66 12.84 -20.84 -46.63
CA THR A 66 12.36 -20.11 -45.45
C THR A 66 10.85 -20.23 -45.30
N ILE A 67 10.10 -20.07 -46.39
CA ILE A 67 8.64 -20.23 -46.43
C ILE A 67 8.26 -21.68 -46.09
N GLY A 68 8.94 -22.66 -46.70
CA GLY A 68 8.73 -24.09 -46.42
C GLY A 68 9.02 -24.46 -44.96
N PHE A 69 10.08 -23.89 -44.38
CA PHE A 69 10.41 -24.06 -42.96
C PHE A 69 9.33 -23.46 -42.04
N ILE A 70 8.82 -22.26 -42.36
CA ILE A 70 7.70 -21.65 -41.62
C ILE A 70 6.45 -22.53 -41.71
N PHE A 71 6.11 -23.04 -42.89
CA PHE A 71 4.98 -23.97 -43.05
C PHE A 71 5.20 -25.30 -42.33
N GLY A 72 6.44 -25.80 -42.28
CA GLY A 72 6.84 -26.96 -41.48
C GLY A 72 6.61 -26.74 -39.99
N LEU A 73 7.06 -25.61 -39.44
CA LEU A 73 6.81 -25.23 -38.05
C LEU A 73 5.31 -25.09 -37.76
N ILE A 74 4.55 -24.44 -38.64
CA ILE A 74 3.09 -24.33 -38.49
C ILE A 74 2.44 -25.71 -38.51
N SER A 75 2.89 -26.62 -39.40
CA SER A 75 2.39 -27.99 -39.46
C SER A 75 2.66 -28.75 -38.15
N GLU A 76 3.87 -28.68 -37.61
CA GLU A 76 4.23 -29.27 -36.32
C GLU A 76 3.38 -28.70 -35.18
N VAL A 77 3.14 -27.39 -35.18
CA VAL A 77 2.28 -26.70 -34.20
C VAL A 77 0.80 -27.11 -34.32
N THR A 78 0.31 -27.44 -35.52
CA THR A 78 -1.06 -27.92 -35.74
C THR A 78 -1.28 -29.40 -35.41
N THR A 79 -0.21 -30.15 -35.09
CA THR A 79 -0.35 -31.51 -34.58
C THR A 79 -0.95 -31.52 -33.17
N LYS A 80 -1.52 -32.65 -32.72
CA LYS A 80 -2.02 -32.79 -31.34
C LYS A 80 -1.01 -32.38 -30.26
N PRO A 81 0.27 -32.81 -30.29
CA PRO A 81 1.27 -32.34 -29.31
C PRO A 81 1.59 -30.85 -29.47
N GLY A 82 1.62 -30.31 -30.69
CA GLY A 82 1.81 -28.88 -30.94
C GLY A 82 0.67 -28.03 -30.36
N LEU A 83 -0.58 -28.44 -30.56
CA LEU A 83 -1.77 -27.79 -30.00
C LEU A 83 -1.80 -27.88 -28.47
N LEU A 84 -1.39 -29.00 -27.89
CA LEU A 84 -1.25 -29.16 -26.44
C LEU A 84 -0.19 -28.21 -25.88
N LEU A 85 0.96 -28.09 -26.54
CA LEU A 85 2.01 -27.16 -26.14
C LEU A 85 1.52 -25.71 -26.22
N LEU A 86 0.83 -25.32 -27.29
CA LEU A 86 0.22 -24.00 -27.41
C LEU A 86 -0.81 -23.74 -26.32
N LEU A 87 -1.66 -24.71 -26.00
CA LEU A 87 -2.62 -24.61 -24.91
C LEU A 87 -1.88 -24.36 -23.58
N LEU A 88 -0.88 -25.17 -23.25
CA LEU A 88 -0.07 -25.01 -22.03
C LEU A 88 0.62 -23.63 -21.96
N LEU A 89 1.24 -23.20 -23.06
CA LEU A 89 1.87 -21.87 -23.14
C LEU A 89 0.86 -20.74 -22.98
N SER A 90 -0.33 -20.87 -23.58
CA SER A 90 -1.41 -19.89 -23.43
C SER A 90 -1.94 -19.83 -22.00
N VAL A 91 -2.11 -20.98 -21.34
CA VAL A 91 -2.51 -21.06 -19.92
C VAL A 91 -1.47 -20.37 -19.04
N VAL A 92 -0.18 -20.68 -19.23
CA VAL A 92 0.91 -20.02 -18.50
C VAL A 92 0.94 -18.50 -18.76
N TRP A 93 0.72 -18.07 -20.00
CA TRP A 93 0.66 -16.65 -20.35
C TRP A 93 -0.53 -15.94 -19.69
N VAL A 94 -1.71 -16.56 -19.70
CA VAL A 94 -2.92 -16.05 -19.02
C VAL A 94 -2.67 -15.95 -17.52
N LEU A 95 -2.15 -17.01 -16.89
CA LEU A 95 -1.83 -17.01 -15.47
C LEU A 95 -0.83 -15.91 -15.10
N ARG A 96 0.24 -15.75 -15.89
CA ARG A 96 1.21 -14.65 -15.74
C ARG A 96 0.54 -13.28 -15.80
N LYS A 97 -0.36 -13.08 -16.77
CA LYS A 97 -1.10 -11.83 -16.91
C LYS A 97 -2.04 -11.58 -15.74
N VAL A 98 -2.77 -12.60 -15.27
CA VAL A 98 -3.63 -12.49 -14.09
C VAL A 98 -2.81 -12.16 -12.83
N THR A 99 -1.71 -12.86 -12.56
CA THR A 99 -0.84 -12.55 -11.42
C THR A 99 -0.28 -11.13 -11.50
N SER A 100 0.13 -10.69 -12.68
CA SER A 100 0.59 -9.32 -12.91
C SER A 100 -0.50 -8.29 -12.62
N LEU A 101 -1.74 -8.53 -13.04
CA LEU A 101 -2.87 -7.62 -12.82
C LEU A 101 -3.30 -7.58 -11.35
N LEU A 102 -3.21 -8.68 -10.62
CA LEU A 102 -3.51 -8.71 -9.18
C LEU A 102 -2.45 -7.95 -8.36
N ALA A 103 -1.17 -8.12 -8.71
CA ALA A 103 -0.08 -7.39 -8.07
C ALA A 103 -0.04 -5.91 -8.48
N TYR A 104 -0.47 -5.60 -9.71
CA TYR A 104 -0.41 -4.27 -10.28
C TYR A 104 -1.70 -3.94 -11.07
N PRO A 105 -2.84 -3.66 -10.40
CA PRO A 105 -4.13 -3.42 -11.00
C PRO A 105 -4.25 -2.02 -11.62
N GLY A 106 -3.35 -1.09 -11.29
CA GLY A 106 -3.35 0.27 -11.88
C GLY A 106 -3.10 0.30 -13.40
N GLN A 107 -2.80 -0.86 -14.01
CA GLN A 107 -2.77 -1.05 -15.46
C GLN A 107 -4.15 -1.19 -16.11
N LEU A 108 -5.18 -1.43 -15.29
CA LEU A 108 -6.54 -1.62 -15.76
C LEU A 108 -7.21 -0.27 -15.91
N ASP A 109 -7.82 -0.04 -17.08
CA ASP A 109 -8.71 1.09 -17.31
C ASP A 109 -9.84 1.15 -16.28
N LEU A 110 -10.24 0.01 -15.70
CA LEU A 110 -11.20 -0.06 -14.61
C LEU A 110 -10.77 0.74 -13.36
N VAL A 111 -9.50 0.62 -12.96
CA VAL A 111 -8.96 1.34 -11.80
C VAL A 111 -8.89 2.83 -12.09
N ILE A 112 -8.44 3.20 -13.28
CA ILE A 112 -8.40 4.60 -13.74
C ILE A 112 -9.80 5.19 -13.73
N ARG A 113 -10.80 4.48 -14.28
CA ARG A 113 -12.20 4.93 -14.33
C ARG A 113 -12.84 5.08 -12.95
N ASP A 114 -12.57 4.17 -12.01
CA ASP A 114 -13.06 4.31 -10.63
C ASP A 114 -12.40 5.53 -9.96
N GLY A 115 -11.10 5.74 -10.16
CA GLY A 115 -10.39 6.95 -9.72
C GLY A 115 -10.95 8.25 -10.31
N GLU A 116 -11.17 8.29 -11.63
CA GLU A 116 -11.81 9.42 -12.34
C GLU A 116 -13.21 9.70 -11.76
N ALA A 117 -14.01 8.65 -11.53
CA ALA A 117 -15.35 8.79 -10.93
C ALA A 117 -15.31 9.29 -9.47
N ASN A 118 -14.33 8.85 -8.68
CA ASN A 118 -14.12 9.34 -7.31
C ASN A 118 -13.75 10.82 -7.30
N PHE A 119 -12.84 11.23 -8.20
CA PHE A 119 -12.49 12.63 -8.37
C PHE A 119 -13.67 13.47 -8.87
N ALA A 120 -14.47 12.96 -9.80
CA ALA A 120 -15.70 13.62 -10.26
C ALA A 120 -16.67 13.92 -9.11
N ARG A 121 -16.90 12.93 -8.23
CA ARG A 121 -17.76 13.08 -7.05
C ARG A 121 -17.21 14.14 -6.10
N LEU A 122 -15.90 14.16 -5.89
CA LEU A 122 -15.26 15.15 -5.03
C LEU A 122 -15.36 16.57 -5.62
N THR A 123 -15.03 16.75 -6.90
CA THR A 123 -15.12 18.03 -7.60
C THR A 123 -16.55 18.55 -7.62
N LYS A 124 -17.54 17.67 -7.89
CA LYS A 124 -18.96 18.01 -7.79
C LYS A 124 -19.33 18.50 -6.39
N ARG A 125 -18.92 17.78 -5.34
CA ARG A 125 -19.18 18.20 -3.94
C ARG A 125 -18.53 19.54 -3.63
N ARG A 126 -17.29 19.77 -4.05
CA ARG A 126 -16.57 21.04 -3.85
C ARG A 126 -17.30 22.21 -4.53
N LEU A 127 -17.71 22.04 -5.78
CA LEU A 127 -18.43 23.08 -6.52
C LEU A 127 -19.84 23.33 -5.94
N LEU A 128 -20.55 22.29 -5.50
CA LEU A 128 -21.85 22.45 -4.84
C LEU A 128 -21.75 23.19 -3.50
N MET A 129 -20.73 22.88 -2.67
CA MET A 129 -20.48 23.64 -1.43
C MET A 129 -20.22 25.12 -1.71
N PHE A 130 -19.51 25.44 -2.80
CA PHE A 130 -19.33 26.82 -3.23
C PHE A 130 -20.65 27.46 -3.70
N VAL A 131 -21.46 26.75 -4.50
CA VAL A 131 -22.78 27.22 -4.94
C VAL A 131 -23.71 27.50 -3.75
N GLU A 132 -23.69 26.64 -2.73
CA GLU A 132 -24.43 26.87 -1.48
C GLU A 132 -23.99 28.14 -0.77
N ALA A 133 -22.67 28.36 -0.62
CA ALA A 133 -22.14 29.60 -0.04
C ALA A 133 -22.49 30.85 -0.87
N ALA A 134 -22.47 30.75 -2.20
CA ALA A 134 -22.87 31.84 -3.11
C ALA A 134 -24.37 32.17 -2.98
N ASN A 135 -25.22 31.16 -2.91
CA ASN A 135 -26.66 31.33 -2.70
C ASN A 135 -26.97 31.90 -1.32
N GLU A 136 -26.25 31.49 -0.27
CA GLU A 136 -26.39 32.06 1.07
C GLU A 136 -26.02 33.55 1.08
N LEU A 137 -24.89 33.93 0.46
CA LEU A 137 -24.51 35.32 0.31
C LEU A 137 -25.58 36.12 -0.46
N ALA A 138 -26.06 35.60 -1.59
CA ALA A 138 -27.10 36.26 -2.38
C ALA A 138 -28.40 36.43 -1.58
N SER A 139 -28.79 35.42 -0.80
CA SER A 139 -29.97 35.46 0.06
C SER A 139 -29.85 36.56 1.12
N VAL A 140 -28.70 36.67 1.79
CA VAL A 140 -28.48 37.70 2.83
C VAL A 140 -28.44 39.11 2.22
N LEU A 141 -27.89 39.25 1.01
CA LEU A 141 -27.89 40.53 0.29
C LEU A 141 -29.30 40.96 -0.14
N GLY A 142 -30.16 40.00 -0.51
CA GLY A 142 -31.55 40.26 -0.97
C GLY A 142 -32.64 40.25 0.11
N ASP A 143 -32.32 39.89 1.35
CA ASP A 143 -33.31 39.68 2.43
C ASP A 143 -34.09 40.97 2.78
N THR A 144 -35.42 40.90 2.80
CA THR A 144 -36.32 42.04 3.08
C THR A 144 -36.69 42.22 4.57
N ASP A 145 -36.40 41.27 5.46
CA ASP A 145 -36.97 41.25 6.82
C ASP A 145 -36.19 42.05 7.87
N LEU A 146 -36.86 42.78 8.76
CA LEU A 146 -36.19 43.66 9.76
C LEU A 146 -35.74 42.88 11.01
N SER A 147 -34.50 42.33 11.02
CA SER A 147 -33.91 41.69 12.21
C SER A 147 -32.49 42.19 12.53
N ALA A 148 -32.20 42.33 13.84
CA ALA A 148 -30.93 42.83 14.38
C ALA A 148 -29.72 41.88 14.17
N THR A 149 -29.95 40.61 13.81
CA THR A 149 -28.90 39.59 13.58
C THR A 149 -28.31 39.58 12.16
N LYS A 150 -28.78 40.48 11.26
CA LYS A 150 -28.39 40.50 9.83
C LYS A 150 -26.91 40.74 9.56
N ARG A 151 -26.24 41.66 10.28
CA ARG A 151 -24.82 41.95 10.06
C ARG A 151 -23.94 40.73 10.36
N LEU A 152 -24.22 40.02 11.45
CA LEU A 152 -23.47 38.81 11.81
C LEU A 152 -23.65 37.71 10.76
N ARG A 153 -24.89 37.48 10.32
CA ARG A 153 -25.21 36.51 9.26
C ARG A 153 -24.52 36.86 7.94
N PHE A 154 -24.49 38.14 7.56
CA PHE A 154 -23.74 38.62 6.40
C PHE A 154 -22.24 38.35 6.53
N MET A 155 -21.63 38.71 7.66
CA MET A 155 -20.20 38.50 7.88
C MET A 155 -19.83 37.02 7.75
N GLN A 156 -20.64 36.13 8.33
CA GLN A 156 -20.45 34.69 8.22
C GLN A 156 -20.63 34.18 6.78
N ALA A 157 -21.71 34.57 6.10
CA ALA A 157 -21.98 34.17 4.72
C ALA A 157 -20.90 34.69 3.75
N TYR A 158 -20.44 35.93 3.93
CA TYR A 158 -19.39 36.52 3.11
C TYR A 158 -18.03 35.85 3.36
N GLN A 159 -17.67 35.56 4.63
CA GLN A 159 -16.46 34.80 4.96
C GLN A 159 -16.50 33.39 4.36
N ASN A 160 -17.62 32.68 4.49
CA ASN A 160 -17.82 31.37 3.88
C ASN A 160 -17.70 31.42 2.35
N PHE A 161 -18.29 32.43 1.71
CA PHE A 161 -18.19 32.64 0.28
C PHE A 161 -16.75 32.91 -0.16
N VAL A 162 -16.04 33.84 0.48
CA VAL A 162 -14.65 34.17 0.13
C VAL A 162 -13.75 32.95 0.32
N PHE A 163 -13.89 32.25 1.45
CA PHE A 163 -13.12 31.03 1.72
C PHE A 163 -13.39 29.93 0.69
N SER A 164 -14.66 29.65 0.38
CA SER A 164 -15.03 28.63 -0.62
C SER A 164 -14.62 29.02 -2.04
N LYS A 165 -14.69 30.31 -2.40
CA LYS A 165 -14.18 30.84 -3.66
C LYS A 165 -12.68 30.58 -3.79
N ASP A 166 -11.88 30.91 -2.77
CA ASP A 166 -10.42 30.79 -2.82
C ASP A 166 -9.93 29.34 -2.72
N THR A 167 -10.65 28.45 -2.01
CA THR A 167 -10.21 27.06 -1.75
C THR A 167 -10.85 26.01 -2.67
N LEU A 168 -12.06 26.27 -3.19
CA LEU A 168 -12.83 25.31 -3.97
C LEU A 168 -12.96 25.75 -5.43
N LEU A 169 -13.52 26.93 -5.69
CA LEU A 169 -13.78 27.42 -7.06
C LEU A 169 -12.49 27.74 -7.81
N LEU A 170 -11.66 28.62 -7.25
CA LEU A 170 -10.49 29.17 -7.94
C LEU A 170 -9.46 28.10 -8.31
N PRO A 171 -9.12 27.13 -7.44
CA PRO A 171 -8.21 26.05 -7.83
C PRO A 171 -8.82 25.19 -8.95
N THR A 172 -10.10 24.82 -8.86
CA THR A 172 -10.77 24.02 -9.89
C THR A 172 -10.78 24.74 -11.24
N MET A 173 -11.04 26.05 -11.23
CA MET A 173 -11.03 26.89 -12.43
C MET A 173 -9.65 26.88 -13.07
N LYS A 174 -8.60 27.19 -12.29
CA LYS A 174 -7.21 27.20 -12.76
C LYS A 174 -6.77 25.83 -13.31
N SER A 175 -7.20 24.73 -12.69
CA SER A 175 -6.95 23.39 -13.21
C SER A 175 -7.57 23.18 -14.60
N LEU A 176 -8.80 23.66 -14.82
CA LEU A 176 -9.44 23.61 -16.14
C LEU A 176 -8.73 24.51 -17.15
N GLU A 177 -8.21 25.66 -16.74
CA GLU A 177 -7.42 26.56 -17.62
C GLU A 177 -6.10 25.93 -18.05
N VAL A 178 -5.44 25.15 -17.18
CA VAL A 178 -4.26 24.38 -17.55
C VAL A 178 -4.60 23.33 -18.62
N VAL A 179 -5.71 22.61 -18.45
CA VAL A 179 -6.15 21.62 -19.45
C VAL A 179 -6.61 22.26 -20.76
N GLU A 180 -7.24 23.45 -20.68
CA GLU A 180 -7.60 24.27 -21.86
C GLU A 180 -6.35 24.66 -22.66
N LYS A 181 -5.28 25.08 -21.96
CA LYS A 181 -4.02 25.47 -22.58
C LYS A 181 -3.32 24.31 -23.30
N ASP A 182 -3.53 23.08 -22.83
CA ASP A 182 -2.97 21.87 -23.44
C ASP A 182 -3.85 21.30 -24.58
N ASP A 183 -4.89 22.04 -25.02
CA ASP A 183 -5.87 21.67 -26.04
C ASP A 183 -6.57 20.31 -25.75
N GLN A 184 -6.74 19.98 -24.46
CA GLN A 184 -7.33 18.73 -23.99
C GLN A 184 -8.72 18.90 -23.35
N LEU A 185 -9.24 20.13 -23.31
CA LEU A 185 -10.53 20.42 -22.70
C LEU A 185 -11.69 20.12 -23.66
N GLY A 186 -12.57 19.20 -23.28
CA GLY A 186 -13.77 18.86 -24.04
C GLY A 186 -14.89 19.93 -23.91
N PRO A 187 -15.94 19.85 -24.74
CA PRO A 187 -17.02 20.84 -24.79
C PRO A 187 -17.73 21.10 -23.45
N ASN A 188 -18.02 20.06 -22.67
CA ASN A 188 -18.60 20.17 -21.32
C ASN A 188 -17.64 20.90 -20.38
N GLY A 189 -16.33 20.64 -20.51
CA GLY A 189 -15.28 21.34 -19.77
C GLY A 189 -15.25 22.84 -20.10
N THR A 190 -15.35 23.19 -21.38
CA THR A 190 -15.41 24.58 -21.86
C THR A 190 -16.66 25.31 -21.35
N VAL A 191 -17.81 24.62 -21.32
CA VAL A 191 -19.05 25.18 -20.75
C VAL A 191 -18.87 25.44 -19.26
N LEU A 192 -18.34 24.49 -18.49
CA LEU A 192 -18.09 24.66 -17.06
C LEU A 192 -17.13 25.83 -16.79
N LEU A 193 -16.01 25.88 -17.50
CA LEU A 193 -15.00 26.92 -17.34
C LEU A 193 -15.54 28.32 -17.69
N SER A 194 -16.32 28.44 -18.77
CA SER A 194 -16.92 29.73 -19.15
C SER A 194 -17.90 30.24 -18.09
N VAL A 195 -18.74 29.37 -17.52
CA VAL A 195 -19.66 29.74 -16.44
C VAL A 195 -18.92 30.14 -15.15
N MET A 196 -17.81 29.46 -14.82
CA MET A 196 -16.97 29.84 -13.67
C MET A 196 -16.34 31.23 -13.87
N ARG A 197 -15.86 31.52 -15.08
CA ARG A 197 -15.31 32.84 -15.46
C ARG A 197 -16.39 33.93 -15.38
N ASP A 198 -17.57 33.69 -15.93
CA ASP A 198 -18.71 34.62 -15.89
C ASP A 198 -19.09 34.99 -14.45
N LEU A 199 -19.18 33.98 -13.56
CA LEU A 199 -19.52 34.18 -12.16
C LEU A 199 -18.44 34.98 -11.41
N LEU A 200 -17.17 34.65 -11.61
CA LEU A 200 -16.05 35.34 -10.95
C LEU A 200 -15.93 36.79 -11.47
N ALA A 201 -16.12 37.01 -12.77
CA ALA A 201 -16.16 38.33 -13.38
C ALA A 201 -17.29 39.16 -12.76
N CYS A 202 -18.52 38.62 -12.73
CA CYS A 202 -19.68 39.25 -12.10
C CYS A 202 -19.42 39.63 -10.64
N TYR A 203 -18.85 38.72 -9.84
CA TYR A 203 -18.50 39.03 -8.45
C TYR A 203 -17.47 40.15 -8.36
N SER A 204 -16.37 40.08 -9.13
CA SER A 204 -15.25 41.02 -9.05
C SER A 204 -15.63 42.44 -9.47
N THR A 205 -16.47 42.61 -10.49
CA THR A 205 -16.85 43.93 -11.03
C THR A 205 -18.02 44.55 -10.29
N SER A 206 -18.97 43.74 -9.81
CA SER A 206 -20.26 44.23 -9.34
C SER A 206 -20.51 44.07 -7.84
N ILE A 207 -19.92 43.09 -7.17
CA ILE A 207 -20.31 42.70 -5.80
C ILE A 207 -19.19 42.91 -4.80
N ALA A 208 -17.94 42.59 -5.16
CA ALA A 208 -16.81 42.54 -4.25
C ALA A 208 -16.59 43.87 -3.49
N ALA A 209 -16.54 44.99 -4.21
CA ALA A 209 -16.33 46.31 -3.62
C ALA A 209 -17.44 46.69 -2.62
N HIS A 210 -18.70 46.42 -2.96
CA HIS A 210 -19.85 46.68 -2.11
C HIS A 210 -19.87 45.80 -0.87
N CYS A 211 -19.49 44.52 -0.97
CA CYS A 211 -19.38 43.65 0.20
C CYS A 211 -18.26 44.09 1.15
N ILE A 212 -17.14 44.61 0.63
CA ILE A 212 -16.06 45.18 1.46
C ILE A 212 -16.60 46.42 2.20
N GLU A 213 -17.31 47.31 1.49
CA GLU A 213 -17.93 48.49 2.12
C GLU A 213 -18.93 48.11 3.23
N LEU A 214 -19.70 47.04 3.04
CA LEU A 214 -20.61 46.51 4.04
C LEU A 214 -19.90 45.88 5.25
N CYS A 215 -18.71 45.31 5.06
CA CYS A 215 -17.89 44.81 6.18
C CYS A 215 -17.44 45.96 7.09
N ASP A 216 -17.06 47.08 6.49
CA ASP A 216 -16.56 48.29 7.18
C ASP A 216 -17.69 49.14 7.81
N ALA A 217 -18.95 48.89 7.41
CA ALA A 217 -20.09 49.62 7.94
C ALA A 217 -20.36 49.29 9.43
N THR A 218 -20.74 50.31 10.20
CA THR A 218 -21.21 50.14 11.57
C THR A 218 -22.52 49.36 11.61
N THR A 219 -22.86 48.72 12.74
CA THR A 219 -24.12 47.98 12.89
C THR A 219 -25.36 48.83 12.60
N LYS A 220 -25.30 50.15 12.83
CA LYS A 220 -26.41 51.07 12.57
C LYS A 220 -26.56 51.40 11.09
N ASP A 221 -25.44 51.52 10.36
CA ASP A 221 -25.44 51.96 8.96
C ASP A 221 -25.51 50.79 7.96
N PHE A 222 -25.16 49.58 8.42
CA PHE A 222 -25.12 48.37 7.60
C PHE A 222 -26.41 48.15 6.80
N GLU A 223 -27.57 48.19 7.46
CA GLU A 223 -28.84 47.87 6.81
C GLU A 223 -29.26 48.97 5.81
N ALA A 224 -29.01 50.24 6.14
CA ALA A 224 -29.31 51.36 5.24
C ALA A 224 -28.46 51.28 3.97
N LYS A 225 -27.16 51.01 4.11
CA LYS A 225 -26.26 50.83 2.96
C LYS A 225 -26.62 49.60 2.13
N ARG A 226 -26.89 48.46 2.77
CA ARG A 226 -27.29 47.23 2.07
C ARG A 226 -28.56 47.44 1.25
N GLN A 227 -29.57 48.08 1.84
CA GLN A 227 -30.83 48.41 1.16
C GLN A 227 -30.60 49.38 -0.01
N GLN A 228 -29.73 50.37 0.15
CA GLN A 228 -29.41 51.33 -0.91
C GLN A 228 -28.71 50.67 -2.11
N ILE A 229 -27.86 49.67 -1.86
CA ILE A 229 -27.02 49.06 -2.89
C ILE A 229 -27.71 47.88 -3.58
N PHE A 230 -28.38 47.00 -2.83
CA PHE A 230 -28.83 45.69 -3.31
C PHE A 230 -30.34 45.52 -3.41
N LEU A 231 -31.14 46.42 -2.84
CA LEU A 231 -32.60 46.35 -2.93
C LEU A 231 -33.16 47.42 -3.88
N PRO A 232 -34.16 47.06 -4.72
CA PRO A 232 -34.78 48.00 -5.64
C PRO A 232 -35.46 49.14 -4.87
N LYS A 233 -35.32 50.38 -5.36
CA LYS A 233 -36.00 51.54 -4.79
C LYS A 233 -37.52 51.36 -4.92
N LYS A 234 -38.26 51.59 -3.83
CA LYS A 234 -39.74 51.58 -3.86
C LYS A 234 -40.24 52.54 -4.94
N ILE A 235 -41.09 52.01 -5.82
CA ILE A 235 -41.68 52.60 -7.02
C ILE A 235 -42.13 54.06 -6.77
N GLY A 236 -41.53 55.01 -7.50
CA GLY A 236 -41.93 56.41 -7.45
C GLY A 236 -41.08 57.42 -8.24
N VAL A 237 -39.86 57.08 -8.65
CA VAL A 237 -39.01 58.01 -9.42
C VAL A 237 -38.44 57.32 -10.65
N ARG A 238 -38.98 57.64 -11.84
CA ARG A 238 -38.35 57.31 -13.12
C ARG A 238 -37.15 58.24 -13.32
N SER A 239 -35.93 57.78 -13.02
CA SER A 239 -34.72 58.35 -13.63
C SER A 239 -34.25 57.43 -14.75
N GLY A 240 -34.17 57.96 -15.97
CA GLY A 240 -33.90 57.24 -17.22
C GLY A 240 -32.42 56.88 -17.46
N SER A 241 -31.78 56.22 -16.50
CA SER A 241 -30.51 55.51 -16.72
C SER A 241 -30.65 54.14 -16.07
N ASP A 242 -30.41 53.07 -16.83
CA ASP A 242 -30.38 51.67 -16.37
C ASP A 242 -29.81 51.56 -14.94
N ASP A 243 -30.69 51.43 -13.94
CA ASP A 243 -30.28 51.45 -12.53
C ASP A 243 -29.45 50.19 -12.27
N VAL A 244 -28.13 50.38 -12.13
CA VAL A 244 -27.13 49.31 -12.03
C VAL A 244 -27.51 48.34 -10.91
N ALA A 245 -27.99 48.85 -9.77
CA ALA A 245 -28.43 48.10 -8.60
C ALA A 245 -29.54 47.05 -8.88
N ASP A 246 -30.48 47.34 -9.79
CA ASP A 246 -31.60 46.45 -10.13
C ASP A 246 -31.15 45.20 -10.90
N LYS A 247 -29.93 45.20 -11.45
CA LYS A 247 -29.39 44.08 -12.25
C LYS A 247 -28.26 43.31 -11.55
N LEU A 248 -27.62 43.85 -10.50
CA LEU A 248 -26.44 43.22 -9.86
C LEU A 248 -26.78 41.86 -9.22
N LEU A 249 -27.71 41.87 -8.27
CA LEU A 249 -28.05 40.67 -7.50
C LEU A 249 -28.74 39.59 -8.37
N PRO A 250 -29.69 39.93 -9.27
CA PRO A 250 -30.25 38.97 -10.21
C PRO A 250 -29.20 38.33 -11.14
N SER A 251 -28.22 39.12 -11.62
CA SER A 251 -27.15 38.59 -12.47
C SER A 251 -26.25 37.60 -11.73
N PHE A 252 -25.92 37.88 -10.47
CA PHE A 252 -25.14 36.98 -9.62
C PHE A 252 -25.88 35.67 -9.33
N VAL A 253 -27.17 35.75 -8.99
CA VAL A 253 -28.03 34.58 -8.77
C VAL A 253 -28.14 33.75 -10.04
N LEU A 254 -28.34 34.37 -11.20
CA LEU A 254 -28.41 33.69 -12.49
C LEU A 254 -27.09 32.96 -12.81
N ASN A 255 -25.93 33.60 -12.62
CA ASN A 255 -24.64 32.93 -12.84
C ASN A 255 -24.39 31.79 -11.84
N THR A 256 -24.86 31.93 -10.61
CA THR A 256 -24.80 30.85 -9.60
C THR A 256 -25.68 29.65 -9.99
N GLN A 257 -26.87 29.90 -10.54
CA GLN A 257 -27.76 28.86 -11.09
C GLN A 257 -27.15 28.18 -12.32
N ARG A 258 -26.58 28.95 -13.26
CA ARG A 258 -25.85 28.41 -14.41
C ARG A 258 -24.71 27.50 -13.96
N LEU A 259 -23.98 27.89 -12.91
CA LEU A 259 -22.93 27.04 -12.35
C LEU A 259 -23.52 25.75 -11.80
N GLN A 260 -24.60 25.82 -11.03
CA GLN A 260 -25.28 24.65 -10.47
C GLN A 260 -25.72 23.64 -11.57
N GLU A 261 -26.19 24.13 -12.71
CA GLU A 261 -26.53 23.31 -13.87
C GLU A 261 -25.26 22.70 -14.51
N ALA A 262 -24.22 23.50 -14.73
CA ALA A 262 -22.96 23.05 -15.31
C ALA A 262 -22.25 21.99 -14.44
N VAL A 263 -22.39 22.05 -13.11
CA VAL A 263 -21.85 21.03 -12.19
C VAL A 263 -22.40 19.63 -12.50
N ARG A 264 -23.59 19.50 -13.10
CA ARG A 264 -24.14 18.20 -13.50
C ARG A 264 -23.33 17.53 -14.62
N LEU A 265 -22.51 18.28 -15.35
CA LEU A 265 -21.67 17.80 -16.45
C LEU A 265 -20.31 17.24 -16.01
N VAL A 266 -19.92 17.41 -14.74
CA VAL A 266 -18.58 17.06 -14.21
C VAL A 266 -18.26 15.56 -14.30
N GLY A 267 -19.27 14.69 -14.19
CA GLY A 267 -19.06 13.25 -14.22
C GLY A 267 -20.21 12.50 -14.87
N LEU A 268 -19.98 11.22 -15.17
CA LEU A 268 -21.01 10.34 -15.71
C LEU A 268 -22.19 10.19 -14.74
N PRO A 269 -23.42 9.99 -15.25
CA PRO A 269 -24.56 9.62 -14.42
C PRO A 269 -24.23 8.32 -13.67
N THR A 270 -24.14 8.40 -12.33
CA THR A 270 -23.90 7.23 -11.49
C THR A 270 -25.11 6.31 -11.56
N THR A 271 -24.94 5.14 -12.15
CA THR A 271 -25.82 4.00 -11.93
C THR A 271 -25.26 3.22 -10.76
N GLU A 272 -26.02 3.10 -9.67
CA GLU A 272 -25.69 2.22 -8.54
C GLU A 272 -25.88 0.76 -8.95
N ALA A 273 -25.08 0.30 -9.91
CA ALA A 273 -25.05 -1.10 -10.27
C ALA A 273 -24.29 -1.88 -9.19
N LYS A 274 -24.88 -2.97 -8.72
CA LYS A 274 -24.21 -3.90 -7.82
C LYS A 274 -22.92 -4.42 -8.49
N LYS A 275 -21.78 -4.27 -7.81
CA LYS A 275 -20.44 -4.65 -8.30
C LYS A 275 -20.23 -6.17 -8.23
N ASP A 276 -21.08 -6.94 -8.91
CA ASP A 276 -20.96 -8.40 -9.00
C ASP A 276 -19.88 -8.82 -10.02
N ALA A 277 -19.46 -10.09 -10.02
CA ALA A 277 -18.42 -10.59 -10.94
C ALA A 277 -18.75 -10.37 -12.43
N SER A 278 -20.04 -10.46 -12.79
CA SER A 278 -20.52 -10.16 -14.15
C SER A 278 -20.36 -8.68 -14.51
N TRP A 279 -20.52 -7.77 -13.53
CA TRP A 279 -20.25 -6.35 -13.71
C TRP A 279 -18.76 -6.13 -13.94
N ILE A 280 -17.88 -6.73 -13.13
CA ILE A 280 -16.43 -6.61 -13.30
C ILE A 280 -16.01 -7.08 -14.69
N LEU A 281 -16.48 -8.26 -15.12
CA LEU A 281 -16.18 -8.80 -16.44
C LEU A 281 -16.67 -7.86 -17.57
N LYS A 282 -17.89 -7.33 -17.44
CA LYS A 282 -18.45 -6.37 -18.38
C LYS A 282 -17.63 -5.08 -18.42
N GLN A 283 -17.11 -4.62 -17.28
CA GLN A 283 -16.28 -3.43 -17.19
C GLN A 283 -14.87 -3.63 -17.74
N LEU A 284 -14.24 -4.79 -17.51
CA LEU A 284 -12.95 -5.14 -18.08
C LEU A 284 -13.00 -5.20 -19.63
N CYS A 285 -14.14 -5.60 -20.19
CA CYS A 285 -14.37 -5.62 -21.63
C CYS A 285 -14.83 -4.27 -22.21
N GLN A 286 -15.25 -3.32 -21.36
CA GLN A 286 -15.68 -1.99 -21.80
C GLN A 286 -14.48 -1.11 -22.10
N ARG A 287 -14.27 -0.83 -23.38
CA ARG A 287 -13.40 0.28 -23.80
C ARG A 287 -14.10 1.61 -23.49
N LYS A 288 -13.33 2.62 -23.10
CA LYS A 288 -13.84 3.99 -22.91
C LYS A 288 -14.53 4.42 -24.23
N PRO A 289 -15.85 4.72 -24.21
CA PRO A 289 -16.53 5.17 -25.42
C PRO A 289 -15.89 6.49 -25.86
N LYS A 290 -15.45 6.56 -27.13
CA LYS A 290 -14.75 7.73 -27.67
C LYS A 290 -15.60 9.01 -27.67
N ASP A 291 -16.91 8.87 -27.57
CA ASP A 291 -17.87 9.95 -27.78
C ASP A 291 -18.40 10.58 -26.48
N VAL A 292 -17.94 10.13 -25.31
CA VAL A 292 -18.40 10.69 -24.03
C VAL A 292 -17.36 11.65 -23.47
N ASP A 293 -17.69 12.94 -23.52
CA ASP A 293 -16.88 14.00 -22.93
C ASP A 293 -16.95 13.94 -21.40
N THR A 294 -15.83 13.54 -20.79
CA THR A 294 -15.67 13.42 -19.34
C THR A 294 -14.73 14.53 -18.87
N ILE A 295 -15.29 15.53 -18.18
CA ILE A 295 -14.52 16.67 -17.64
C ILE A 295 -13.42 16.17 -16.69
N THR A 296 -13.75 15.24 -15.80
CA THR A 296 -12.78 14.63 -14.88
C THR A 296 -12.07 13.46 -15.54
N ASN A 297 -10.81 13.69 -15.90
CA ASN A 297 -9.88 12.69 -16.40
C ASN A 297 -8.52 12.82 -15.69
N LEU A 298 -7.58 11.91 -15.96
CA LEU A 298 -6.24 11.99 -15.39
C LEU A 298 -5.53 13.33 -15.68
N ASP A 299 -5.83 14.00 -16.79
CA ASP A 299 -5.20 15.26 -17.19
C ASP A 299 -5.64 16.41 -16.27
N LEU A 300 -6.94 16.51 -16.00
CA LEU A 300 -7.48 17.46 -15.02
C LEU A 300 -6.95 17.17 -13.62
N MET A 301 -6.73 15.92 -13.27
CA MET A 301 -6.19 15.55 -11.96
C MET A 301 -4.74 15.98 -11.80
N ARG A 302 -3.89 15.80 -12.82
CA ARG A 302 -2.54 16.36 -12.83
C ARG A 302 -2.57 17.88 -12.73
N ALA A 303 -3.44 18.55 -13.50
CA ALA A 303 -3.61 19.99 -13.44
C ALA A 303 -4.07 20.49 -12.05
N ASP A 304 -4.96 19.74 -11.38
CA ASP A 304 -5.38 20.01 -10.00
C ASP A 304 -4.21 19.89 -9.02
N MET A 305 -3.33 18.90 -9.20
CA MET A 305 -2.12 18.79 -8.41
C MET A 305 -1.15 19.95 -8.66
N SER A 306 -0.89 20.29 -9.92
CA SER A 306 -0.06 21.44 -10.29
C SER A 306 -0.57 22.75 -9.70
N THR A 307 -1.90 22.92 -9.66
CA THR A 307 -2.54 24.14 -9.13
C THR A 307 -2.54 24.18 -7.60
N ARG A 308 -2.97 23.10 -6.94
CA ARG A 308 -3.14 23.07 -5.47
C ARG A 308 -1.82 22.98 -4.72
N PHE A 309 -0.86 22.24 -5.26
CA PHE A 309 0.41 21.97 -4.61
C PHE A 309 1.60 22.62 -5.31
N LYS A 310 1.38 23.46 -6.34
CA LYS A 310 2.44 24.06 -7.15
C LYS A 310 3.37 23.01 -7.78
N GLY A 311 2.80 21.84 -8.10
CA GLY A 311 3.54 20.71 -8.67
C GLY A 311 4.07 21.00 -10.08
N GLU A 312 5.29 20.55 -10.35
CA GLU A 312 5.92 20.53 -11.67
C GLU A 312 5.82 19.10 -12.24
N GLN A 313 5.14 18.93 -13.38
CA GLN A 313 5.13 17.65 -14.08
C GLN A 313 6.46 17.44 -14.82
N LEU A 314 7.02 16.24 -14.69
CA LEU A 314 8.34 15.87 -15.19
C LEU A 314 8.30 14.55 -15.94
N TRP A 315 9.11 14.47 -17.01
CA TRP A 315 9.44 13.22 -17.67
C TRP A 315 10.88 12.86 -17.35
N ILE A 316 11.06 11.82 -16.53
CA ILE A 316 12.38 11.34 -16.13
C ILE A 316 12.76 10.17 -17.02
N THR A 317 13.96 10.22 -17.61
CA THR A 317 14.47 9.11 -18.42
C THR A 317 14.99 8.02 -17.50
N GLY A 318 14.25 6.92 -17.42
CA GLY A 318 14.52 5.72 -16.65
C GLY A 318 15.28 4.64 -17.41
N TYR A 319 15.21 3.42 -16.88
CA TYR A 319 15.95 2.29 -17.41
C TYR A 319 15.50 1.91 -18.82
N ARG A 320 16.47 1.69 -19.72
CA ARG A 320 16.25 1.46 -21.16
C ARG A 320 15.50 2.61 -21.85
N ASN A 321 15.83 3.85 -21.48
CA ASN A 321 15.22 5.07 -22.00
C ASN A 321 13.70 5.15 -21.80
N HIS A 322 13.17 4.40 -20.83
CA HIS A 322 11.76 4.49 -20.48
C HIS A 322 11.45 5.90 -19.95
N GLN A 323 10.33 6.48 -20.37
CA GLN A 323 9.92 7.81 -19.91
C GLN A 323 8.98 7.63 -18.72
N ILE A 324 9.40 8.12 -17.56
CA ILE A 324 8.68 8.02 -16.30
C ILE A 324 7.91 9.33 -16.07
N ASP A 325 6.59 9.29 -16.22
CA ASP A 325 5.68 10.38 -15.84
C ASP A 325 5.69 10.55 -14.32
N SER A 326 6.14 11.72 -13.89
CA SER A 326 6.38 12.09 -12.49
C SER A 326 5.86 13.48 -12.19
N MET A 327 5.59 13.76 -10.92
CA MET A 327 5.22 15.08 -10.42
C MET A 327 6.12 15.43 -9.24
N LEU A 328 6.80 16.58 -9.32
CA LEU A 328 7.61 17.13 -8.24
C LEU A 328 6.85 18.28 -7.57
N LEU A 329 6.45 18.06 -6.33
CA LEU A 329 5.75 19.03 -5.51
C LEU A 329 6.79 19.76 -4.64
N PRO A 330 6.93 21.09 -4.75
CA PRO A 330 7.93 21.81 -4.00
C PRO A 330 7.62 21.85 -2.51
N ALA A 331 8.66 22.00 -1.70
CA ALA A 331 8.58 22.39 -0.30
C ALA A 331 7.78 23.68 -0.13
N LYS A 332 7.23 23.91 1.08
CA LYS A 332 6.46 25.11 1.41
C LYS A 332 7.26 26.40 1.17
N SER A 333 8.56 26.36 1.45
CA SER A 333 9.52 27.45 1.18
C SER A 333 9.82 27.68 -0.30
N GLY A 334 9.29 26.85 -1.21
CA GLY A 334 9.52 26.90 -2.66
C GLY A 334 10.57 25.90 -3.14
N MET A 335 10.77 25.87 -4.47
CA MET A 335 11.73 24.98 -5.12
C MET A 335 13.18 25.41 -4.81
N THR A 336 13.89 24.65 -3.98
CA THR A 336 15.26 24.95 -3.52
C THR A 336 16.06 23.67 -3.32
N THR A 337 17.39 23.71 -3.46
CA THR A 337 18.24 22.52 -3.31
C THR A 337 18.56 22.16 -1.86
N ASP A 338 18.37 23.12 -0.94
CA ASP A 338 18.67 22.99 0.49
C ASP A 338 17.60 22.23 1.28
N ARG A 339 16.39 22.12 0.72
CA ARG A 339 15.30 21.37 1.33
C ARG A 339 15.35 19.90 0.92
N PRO A 340 15.07 18.97 1.85
CA PRO A 340 15.08 17.55 1.54
C PRO A 340 13.95 17.19 0.57
N ALA A 341 14.11 16.08 -0.16
CA ALA A 341 13.05 15.51 -0.99
C ALA A 341 12.64 14.12 -0.48
N VAL A 342 11.36 13.80 -0.60
CA VAL A 342 10.82 12.47 -0.33
C VAL A 342 10.27 11.88 -1.62
N ILE A 343 10.79 10.73 -2.02
CA ILE A 343 10.23 9.93 -3.11
C ILE A 343 9.16 9.01 -2.51
N ILE A 344 7.93 9.09 -3.03
CA ILE A 344 6.85 8.17 -2.65
C ILE A 344 6.81 7.02 -3.65
N CYS A 345 7.11 5.81 -3.18
CA CYS A 345 6.92 4.58 -3.94
C CYS A 345 5.49 4.08 -3.71
N ASN A 346 4.64 4.21 -4.74
CA ASN A 346 3.20 4.03 -4.62
C ASN A 346 2.79 2.62 -4.15
N PRO A 347 1.65 2.52 -3.42
CA PRO A 347 1.03 1.25 -3.06
C PRO A 347 0.30 0.60 -4.24
N ASN A 348 -0.38 -0.51 -3.95
CA ASN A 348 -1.08 -1.31 -4.94
C ASN A 348 -2.19 -0.49 -5.64
N GLY A 349 -2.16 -0.41 -6.97
CA GLY A 349 -3.12 0.40 -7.75
C GLY A 349 -2.96 1.92 -7.56
N GLY A 350 -1.91 2.38 -6.89
CA GLY A 350 -1.61 3.80 -6.67
C GLY A 350 -1.10 4.46 -7.96
N LEU A 351 -1.98 5.15 -8.67
CA LEU A 351 -1.57 6.15 -9.65
C LEU A 351 -1.33 7.47 -8.92
N TYR A 352 -0.26 8.18 -9.28
CA TYR A 352 0.11 9.39 -8.56
C TYR A 352 -0.96 10.48 -8.67
N GLU A 353 -1.75 10.48 -9.75
CA GLU A 353 -2.86 11.41 -9.96
C GLU A 353 -3.92 11.34 -8.85
N PHE A 354 -4.17 10.14 -8.31
CA PHE A 354 -5.14 9.92 -7.23
C PHE A 354 -4.51 10.03 -5.84
N HIS A 355 -3.17 10.14 -5.75
CA HIS A 355 -2.45 9.99 -4.49
C HIS A 355 -2.94 10.96 -3.41
N HIS A 356 -3.15 12.23 -3.75
CA HIS A 356 -3.62 13.26 -2.81
C HIS A 356 -5.09 13.09 -2.38
N LEU A 357 -5.83 12.18 -3.01
CA LEU A 357 -7.21 11.83 -2.66
C LEU A 357 -7.26 10.62 -1.73
N GLN A 358 -6.31 9.70 -1.89
CA GLN A 358 -6.25 8.45 -1.16
C GLN A 358 -5.42 8.60 0.12
N MET A 359 -4.34 9.38 0.08
CA MET A 359 -3.31 9.45 1.12
C MET A 359 -2.87 10.89 1.40
N ASP A 360 -2.59 11.17 2.68
CA ASP A 360 -2.19 12.51 3.13
C ASP A 360 -0.69 12.81 2.95
N TRP A 361 0.13 11.88 2.41
CA TRP A 361 1.60 12.00 2.41
C TRP A 361 2.13 13.26 1.72
N ILE A 362 1.51 13.68 0.61
CA ILE A 362 1.90 14.90 -0.08
C ILE A 362 1.77 16.11 0.85
N LYS A 363 0.60 16.26 1.49
CA LYS A 363 0.35 17.36 2.41
C LYS A 363 1.26 17.28 3.63
N PHE A 364 1.39 16.09 4.22
CA PHE A 364 2.24 15.83 5.38
C PHE A 364 3.70 16.27 5.15
N TYR A 365 4.33 15.81 4.06
CA TYR A 365 5.74 16.14 3.80
C TYR A 365 5.95 17.58 3.31
N THR A 366 5.03 18.13 2.52
CA THR A 366 5.12 19.55 2.11
C THR A 366 4.94 20.50 3.29
N GLU A 367 4.10 20.17 4.27
CA GLU A 367 3.97 20.91 5.54
C GLU A 367 5.22 20.83 6.43
N LEU A 368 5.99 19.73 6.30
CA LEU A 368 7.32 19.57 6.90
C LEU A 368 8.45 20.22 6.08
N ASP A 369 8.09 21.04 5.09
CA ASP A 369 9.01 21.77 4.22
C ASP A 369 9.96 20.86 3.41
N CYS A 370 9.44 19.71 2.97
CA CYS A 370 10.11 18.78 2.05
C CYS A 370 9.52 18.92 0.64
N HIS A 371 10.37 18.71 -0.37
CA HIS A 371 9.87 18.38 -1.71
C HIS A 371 9.30 16.97 -1.70
N VAL A 372 8.28 16.72 -2.50
CA VAL A 372 7.69 15.40 -2.65
C VAL A 372 7.71 15.03 -4.12
N LEU A 373 8.35 13.91 -4.45
CA LEU A 373 8.31 13.35 -5.79
C LEU A 373 7.43 12.10 -5.80
N ILE A 374 6.45 12.12 -6.67
CA ILE A 374 5.54 10.99 -6.95
C ILE A 374 5.64 10.64 -8.43
N TYR A 375 5.39 9.37 -8.78
CA TYR A 375 5.55 8.89 -10.15
C TYR A 375 4.69 7.67 -10.41
N ASN A 376 4.42 7.36 -11.68
CA ASN A 376 3.65 6.17 -12.05
C ASN A 376 4.59 4.97 -12.30
N TYR A 377 4.13 3.76 -11.96
CA TYR A 377 4.82 2.53 -12.34
C TYR A 377 4.64 2.22 -13.83
N ARG A 378 5.39 1.26 -14.38
CA ARG A 378 5.26 0.88 -15.79
C ARG A 378 3.87 0.30 -16.07
N GLY A 379 3.29 0.72 -17.18
CA GLY A 379 1.92 0.39 -17.58
C GLY A 379 0.84 1.10 -16.77
N TYR A 380 1.17 2.08 -15.91
CA TYR A 380 0.19 2.89 -15.19
C TYR A 380 0.04 4.25 -15.85
N GLY A 381 -1.20 4.74 -15.98
CA GLY A 381 -1.48 6.06 -16.54
C GLY A 381 -0.82 6.23 -17.91
N ARG A 382 0.07 7.22 -18.04
CA ARG A 382 0.81 7.50 -19.28
C ARG A 382 2.11 6.68 -19.45
N ASN A 383 2.54 5.94 -18.43
CA ASN A 383 3.76 5.14 -18.50
C ASN A 383 3.54 3.86 -19.28
N LYS A 384 4.24 3.73 -20.40
CA LYS A 384 4.15 2.54 -21.28
C LYS A 384 4.81 1.30 -20.64
N GLY A 385 4.59 0.13 -21.24
CA GLY A 385 5.26 -1.11 -20.84
C GLY A 385 4.39 -2.01 -19.95
N SER A 386 5.02 -3.01 -19.33
CA SER A 386 4.39 -3.95 -18.39
C SER A 386 5.06 -3.80 -17.03
N PRO A 387 4.36 -4.13 -15.92
CA PRO A 387 4.87 -3.85 -14.60
C PRO A 387 5.81 -4.99 -14.20
N SER A 388 6.93 -4.68 -13.58
CA SER A 388 7.73 -5.71 -12.93
C SER A 388 8.52 -5.10 -11.78
N PRO A 389 8.67 -5.83 -10.65
CA PRO A 389 9.46 -5.33 -9.52
C PRO A 389 10.87 -4.89 -9.95
N TYR A 390 11.53 -5.67 -10.81
CA TYR A 390 12.87 -5.33 -11.31
C TYR A 390 12.88 -4.02 -12.09
N GLU A 391 11.96 -3.81 -13.03
CA GLU A 391 11.95 -2.58 -13.81
C GLU A 391 11.56 -1.36 -12.96
N HIS A 392 10.64 -1.52 -12.01
CA HIS A 392 10.28 -0.44 -11.08
C HIS A 392 11.46 -0.05 -10.17
N ASN A 393 12.24 -1.04 -9.73
CA ASN A 393 13.47 -0.81 -8.98
C ASN A 393 14.48 0.01 -9.80
N MET A 394 14.69 -0.37 -11.06
CA MET A 394 15.62 0.35 -11.95
C MET A 394 15.14 1.76 -12.31
N ASP A 395 13.83 1.95 -12.49
CA ASP A 395 13.23 3.27 -12.71
C ASP A 395 13.36 4.14 -11.45
N GLY A 396 13.15 3.58 -10.26
CA GLY A 396 13.38 4.28 -9.00
C GLY A 396 14.83 4.72 -8.81
N MET A 397 15.82 3.92 -9.26
CA MET A 397 17.24 4.31 -9.20
C MET A 397 17.51 5.53 -10.09
N ALA A 398 16.93 5.56 -11.30
CA ALA A 398 17.04 6.71 -12.19
C ALA A 398 16.39 7.97 -11.62
N ILE A 399 15.30 7.82 -10.85
CA ILE A 399 14.66 8.91 -10.12
C ILE A 399 15.58 9.47 -9.02
N VAL A 400 16.21 8.61 -8.23
CA VAL A 400 17.16 9.04 -7.19
C VAL A 400 18.32 9.80 -7.83
N GLU A 401 18.89 9.26 -8.92
CA GLU A 401 19.95 9.92 -9.69
C GLU A 401 19.48 11.27 -10.25
N TYR A 402 18.27 11.36 -10.80
CA TYR A 402 17.69 12.60 -11.29
C TYR A 402 17.60 13.68 -10.20
N LEU A 403 17.06 13.33 -9.03
CA LEU A 403 16.96 14.27 -7.90
C LEU A 403 18.33 14.71 -7.41
N LYS A 404 19.29 13.78 -7.30
CA LYS A 404 20.63 14.06 -6.78
C LYS A 404 21.46 14.88 -7.76
N VAL A 405 21.53 14.46 -9.02
CA VAL A 405 22.44 14.99 -10.05
C VAL A 405 21.82 16.16 -10.81
N GLN A 406 20.59 16.01 -11.30
CA GLN A 406 19.97 17.03 -12.16
C GLN A 406 19.25 18.12 -11.36
N ARG A 407 18.62 17.77 -10.23
CA ARG A 407 17.97 18.74 -9.34
C ARG A 407 18.88 19.23 -8.21
N GLY A 408 20.02 18.58 -7.97
CA GLY A 408 20.97 19.00 -6.93
C GLY A 408 20.44 18.86 -5.50
N ILE A 409 19.43 18.03 -5.27
CA ILE A 409 18.84 17.82 -3.94
C ILE A 409 19.85 17.15 -3.03
N LYS A 410 20.11 17.75 -1.87
CA LYS A 410 21.15 17.26 -0.95
C LYS A 410 20.72 16.01 -0.20
N LYS A 411 19.48 15.98 0.31
CA LYS A 411 18.94 14.91 1.15
C LYS A 411 17.70 14.27 0.52
N ILE A 412 17.70 12.95 0.39
CA ILE A 412 16.63 12.17 -0.24
C ILE A 412 16.14 11.09 0.73
N ALA A 413 14.85 11.08 1.03
CA ALA A 413 14.19 9.95 1.67
C ALA A 413 13.37 9.17 0.65
N VAL A 414 13.22 7.86 0.88
CA VAL A 414 12.28 7.02 0.13
C VAL A 414 11.22 6.49 1.09
N HIS A 415 9.96 6.67 0.73
CA HIS A 415 8.82 6.18 1.49
C HIS A 415 8.05 5.17 0.63
N GLY A 416 8.08 3.90 1.02
CA GLY A 416 7.35 2.84 0.31
C GLY A 416 6.21 2.27 1.13
N GLU A 417 5.00 2.36 0.59
CA GLU A 417 3.78 1.82 1.19
C GLU A 417 3.39 0.49 0.52
N SER A 418 3.06 -0.54 1.31
CA SER A 418 2.58 -1.83 0.79
C SER A 418 3.55 -2.38 -0.29
N ILE A 419 3.10 -2.64 -1.52
CA ILE A 419 3.97 -3.09 -2.62
C ILE A 419 5.10 -2.10 -2.98
N GLY A 420 4.93 -0.81 -2.70
CA GLY A 420 5.95 0.21 -2.87
C GLY A 420 7.20 -0.02 -2.01
N GLY A 421 7.09 -0.80 -0.94
CA GLY A 421 8.23 -1.28 -0.15
C GLY A 421 9.24 -2.11 -0.97
N LEU A 422 8.82 -2.78 -2.04
CA LEU A 422 9.73 -3.46 -2.99
C LEU A 422 10.75 -2.49 -3.59
N VAL A 423 10.25 -1.33 -4.02
CA VAL A 423 11.08 -0.30 -4.64
C VAL A 423 11.87 0.42 -3.56
N ALA A 424 11.21 0.91 -2.50
CA ALA A 424 11.86 1.70 -1.47
C ALA A 424 13.04 0.97 -0.80
N THR A 425 12.87 -0.30 -0.40
CA THR A 425 13.96 -1.09 0.20
C THR A 425 15.09 -1.37 -0.78
N TYR A 426 14.78 -1.58 -2.06
CA TYR A 426 15.79 -1.74 -3.10
C TYR A 426 16.61 -0.46 -3.29
N LEU A 427 15.96 0.70 -3.38
CA LEU A 427 16.64 1.99 -3.54
C LEU A 427 17.58 2.27 -2.37
N ALA A 428 17.09 2.07 -1.14
CA ALA A 428 17.89 2.26 0.08
C ALA A 428 19.08 1.29 0.21
N SER A 429 19.01 0.11 -0.43
CA SER A 429 20.11 -0.86 -0.39
C SER A 429 21.12 -0.72 -1.52
N HIS A 430 20.73 -0.15 -2.66
CA HIS A 430 21.57 -0.10 -3.87
C HIS A 430 22.01 1.33 -4.22
N SER A 431 21.43 2.36 -3.60
CA SER A 431 21.85 3.75 -3.75
C SER A 431 22.41 4.30 -2.43
N LYS A 432 23.62 4.85 -2.50
CA LYS A 432 24.23 5.60 -1.39
C LYS A 432 23.62 6.99 -1.20
N ASP A 433 22.83 7.46 -2.17
CA ASP A 433 22.24 8.80 -2.18
C ASP A 433 20.88 8.85 -1.47
N VAL A 434 20.39 7.71 -0.97
CA VAL A 434 19.20 7.63 -0.12
C VAL A 434 19.62 7.80 1.34
N ASP A 435 19.22 8.90 1.95
CA ASP A 435 19.57 9.29 3.32
C ASP A 435 18.63 8.69 4.37
N VAL A 436 17.37 8.39 4.01
CA VAL A 436 16.40 7.79 4.93
C VAL A 436 15.47 6.82 4.19
N LEU A 437 15.18 5.69 4.82
CA LEU A 437 14.17 4.73 4.39
C LEU A 437 12.98 4.75 5.35
N VAL A 438 11.77 4.99 4.84
CA VAL A 438 10.51 4.77 5.56
C VAL A 438 9.76 3.64 4.85
N VAL A 439 9.50 2.57 5.58
CA VAL A 439 8.76 1.41 5.08
C VAL A 439 7.42 1.34 5.79
N ASP A 440 6.33 1.51 5.05
CA ASP A 440 4.98 1.56 5.59
C ASP A 440 4.18 0.31 5.20
N ARG A 441 3.79 -0.49 6.21
CA ARG A 441 2.90 -1.66 6.06
C ARG A 441 3.24 -2.53 4.85
N THR A 442 4.53 -2.87 4.69
CA THR A 442 5.01 -3.74 3.62
C THR A 442 5.20 -5.18 4.07
N PHE A 443 5.33 -6.07 3.09
CA PHE A 443 5.55 -7.50 3.27
C PHE A 443 7.03 -7.89 3.13
N ALA A 444 7.39 -9.04 3.69
CA ALA A 444 8.75 -9.59 3.60
C ALA A 444 9.11 -10.02 2.17
N ASN A 445 8.18 -10.68 1.48
CA ASN A 445 8.27 -11.07 0.07
C ASN A 445 6.88 -11.41 -0.50
N LEU A 446 6.77 -11.39 -1.84
CA LEU A 446 5.49 -11.56 -2.52
C LEU A 446 4.94 -13.00 -2.44
N PRO A 447 5.74 -14.08 -2.56
CA PRO A 447 5.27 -15.45 -2.35
C PRO A 447 4.63 -15.68 -0.98
N ALA A 448 5.26 -15.24 0.11
CA ALA A 448 4.74 -15.38 1.47
C ALA A 448 3.41 -14.63 1.64
N LEU A 449 3.29 -13.43 1.05
CA LEU A 449 2.03 -12.70 1.03
C LEU A 449 0.93 -13.47 0.30
N ALA A 450 1.25 -14.02 -0.89
CA ALA A 450 0.29 -14.80 -1.67
C ALA A 450 -0.18 -16.08 -0.95
N GLN A 451 0.72 -16.74 -0.19
CA GLN A 451 0.37 -17.91 0.61
C GLN A 451 -0.71 -17.62 1.65
N ARG A 452 -0.68 -16.41 2.23
CA ARG A 452 -1.63 -15.97 3.24
C ARG A 452 -2.95 -15.48 2.66
N LEU A 453 -2.88 -14.67 1.61
CA LEU A 453 -4.05 -14.04 1.04
C LEU A 453 -4.91 -15.00 0.21
N VAL A 454 -4.29 -16.02 -0.40
CA VAL A 454 -4.97 -16.89 -1.36
C VAL A 454 -5.01 -18.33 -0.86
N ALA A 455 -3.86 -18.99 -0.80
CA ALA A 455 -3.73 -20.38 -0.38
C ALA A 455 -2.25 -20.77 -0.24
N SER A 456 -1.93 -21.80 0.53
CA SER A 456 -0.55 -22.29 0.74
C SER A 456 0.21 -22.61 -0.56
N TRP A 457 -0.47 -23.09 -1.60
CA TRP A 457 0.15 -23.36 -2.91
C TRP A 457 0.44 -22.09 -3.74
N ALA A 458 -0.21 -20.97 -3.43
CA ALA A 458 -0.19 -19.76 -4.24
C ALA A 458 1.20 -19.11 -4.30
N GLY A 459 2.01 -19.19 -3.23
CA GLY A 459 3.37 -18.66 -3.24
C GLY A 459 4.26 -19.33 -4.28
N ASN A 460 4.20 -20.67 -4.36
CA ASN A 460 4.95 -21.44 -5.36
C ASN A 460 4.49 -21.10 -6.78
N ALA A 461 3.17 -20.98 -6.98
CA ALA A 461 2.62 -20.58 -8.26
C ALA A 461 3.11 -19.19 -8.67
N VAL A 462 3.05 -18.20 -7.78
CA VAL A 462 3.55 -16.84 -8.03
C VAL A 462 5.04 -16.86 -8.37
N ASN A 463 5.86 -17.61 -7.63
CA ASN A 463 7.30 -17.69 -7.86
C ASN A 463 7.62 -18.33 -9.24
N ILE A 464 7.00 -19.47 -9.57
CA ILE A 464 7.22 -20.18 -10.84
C ILE A 464 6.73 -19.34 -12.04
N LEU A 465 5.53 -18.78 -11.91
CA LEU A 465 4.89 -18.00 -12.98
C LEU A 465 5.64 -16.70 -13.19
N THR A 466 5.83 -15.88 -12.16
CA THR A 466 6.39 -14.53 -12.35
C THR A 466 7.92 -14.52 -12.46
N ARG A 467 8.61 -15.44 -11.76
CA ARG A 467 10.07 -15.42 -11.57
C ARG A 467 10.60 -14.10 -10.99
N TRP A 468 9.75 -13.36 -10.28
CA TRP A 468 10.12 -12.08 -9.68
C TRP A 468 10.98 -12.28 -8.42
N ARG A 469 12.06 -11.51 -8.31
CA ARG A 469 12.85 -11.41 -7.07
C ARG A 469 12.25 -10.31 -6.20
N THR A 470 11.70 -10.68 -5.04
CA THR A 470 10.89 -9.79 -4.18
C THR A 470 11.33 -9.83 -2.71
N ASP A 471 12.62 -10.09 -2.45
CA ASP A 471 13.16 -10.20 -1.10
C ASP A 471 13.40 -8.81 -0.47
N ASN A 472 12.38 -8.29 0.22
CA ASN A 472 12.47 -7.01 0.94
C ASN A 472 13.35 -7.13 2.18
N VAL A 473 13.41 -8.29 2.83
CA VAL A 473 14.17 -8.47 4.06
C VAL A 473 15.66 -8.29 3.81
N SER A 474 16.18 -8.94 2.77
CA SER A 474 17.59 -8.79 2.42
C SER A 474 17.93 -7.37 1.95
N ASN A 475 17.04 -6.70 1.21
CA ASN A 475 17.24 -5.30 0.83
C ASN A 475 17.21 -4.39 2.07
N TYR A 476 16.22 -4.56 2.95
CA TYR A 476 16.09 -3.81 4.19
C TYR A 476 17.33 -3.95 5.07
N LEU A 477 17.81 -5.16 5.32
CA LEU A 477 18.98 -5.41 6.17
C LEU A 477 20.28 -4.85 5.57
N ARG A 478 20.41 -4.85 4.23
CA ARG A 478 21.60 -4.29 3.54
C ARG A 478 21.61 -2.77 3.46
N ALA A 479 20.46 -2.11 3.54
CA ALA A 479 20.36 -0.66 3.52
C ALA A 479 21.20 -0.05 4.67
N GLN A 480 22.07 0.89 4.36
CA GLN A 480 22.98 1.51 5.33
C GLN A 480 22.43 2.80 5.94
N CYS A 481 21.39 3.38 5.31
CA CYS A 481 20.77 4.60 5.80
C CYS A 481 19.88 4.33 7.04
N PRO A 482 19.65 5.36 7.87
CA PRO A 482 18.62 5.31 8.89
C PRO A 482 17.27 4.87 8.32
N LYS A 483 16.66 3.87 8.96
CA LYS A 483 15.46 3.21 8.47
C LYS A 483 14.39 3.12 9.55
N LEU A 484 13.15 3.43 9.19
CA LEU A 484 11.96 3.27 10.02
C LEU A 484 11.03 2.26 9.37
N LEU A 485 10.72 1.20 10.10
CA LEU A 485 9.74 0.19 9.72
C LEU A 485 8.44 0.48 10.48
N CYS A 486 7.39 0.81 9.76
CA CYS A 486 6.04 1.01 10.28
C CYS A 486 5.22 -0.25 9.99
N SER A 487 4.67 -0.90 11.02
CA SER A 487 3.95 -2.16 10.89
C SER A 487 2.68 -2.14 11.71
N ASP A 488 1.55 -2.50 11.10
CA ASP A 488 0.29 -2.72 11.80
C ASP A 488 0.07 -4.23 11.97
N PRO A 489 0.08 -4.78 13.20
CA PRO A 489 -0.16 -6.20 13.42
C PRO A 489 -1.61 -6.64 13.13
N CYS A 490 -2.53 -5.68 13.09
CA CYS A 490 -3.94 -5.89 12.77
C CYS A 490 -4.27 -5.60 11.29
N ASP A 491 -3.25 -5.46 10.43
CA ASP A 491 -3.41 -5.24 8.99
C ASP A 491 -4.19 -6.38 8.33
N GLU A 492 -5.26 -6.00 7.63
CA GLU A 492 -6.19 -6.92 6.97
C GLU A 492 -5.67 -7.46 5.63
N ILE A 493 -4.65 -6.83 5.05
CA ILE A 493 -4.04 -7.20 3.76
C ILE A 493 -2.68 -7.84 3.97
N ILE A 494 -1.79 -7.17 4.71
CA ILE A 494 -0.44 -7.66 5.00
C ILE A 494 -0.45 -8.30 6.38
N HIS A 495 -0.86 -9.56 6.43
CA HIS A 495 -0.82 -10.32 7.69
C HIS A 495 0.53 -10.21 8.40
N ASP A 496 0.50 -10.01 9.72
CA ASP A 496 1.70 -9.77 10.53
C ASP A 496 2.83 -10.78 10.29
N ALA A 497 2.51 -12.07 10.15
CA ALA A 497 3.50 -13.12 9.89
C ALA A 497 4.19 -13.01 8.51
N ALA A 498 3.55 -12.36 7.53
CA ALA A 498 4.11 -12.07 6.21
C ALA A 498 4.67 -10.63 6.10
N SER A 499 4.51 -9.81 7.13
CA SER A 499 5.02 -8.44 7.18
C SER A 499 6.56 -8.41 7.12
N LEU A 500 7.11 -7.28 6.68
CA LEU A 500 8.57 -7.08 6.71
C LEU A 500 9.13 -7.14 8.14
N LYS A 501 8.38 -6.63 9.13
CA LYS A 501 8.76 -6.68 10.56
C LYS A 501 9.07 -8.12 10.98
N SER A 502 8.13 -9.02 10.71
CA SER A 502 8.27 -10.43 11.05
C SER A 502 9.32 -11.11 10.20
N GLY A 503 9.39 -10.80 8.89
CA GLY A 503 10.43 -11.34 8.02
C GLY A 503 11.85 -11.01 8.49
N VAL A 504 12.10 -9.75 8.87
CA VAL A 504 13.37 -9.32 9.45
C VAL A 504 13.65 -10.08 10.75
N ALA A 505 12.64 -10.22 11.61
CA ALA A 505 12.82 -10.91 12.88
C ALA A 505 13.18 -12.40 12.69
N LEU A 506 12.49 -13.09 11.79
CA LEU A 506 12.72 -14.49 11.45
C LEU A 506 14.09 -14.73 10.81
N ARG A 507 14.54 -13.82 9.92
CA ARG A 507 15.89 -13.88 9.36
C ARG A 507 16.97 -13.79 10.43
N VAL A 508 16.76 -12.95 11.45
CA VAL A 508 17.77 -12.68 12.49
C VAL A 508 17.81 -13.80 13.52
N GLU A 509 16.66 -14.35 13.94
CA GLU A 509 16.60 -15.36 15.00
C GLU A 509 16.71 -16.80 14.49
N LEU A 510 16.23 -17.07 13.27
CA LEU A 510 16.09 -18.43 12.74
C LEU A 510 16.87 -18.66 11.43
N ASP A 511 17.67 -17.67 10.99
CA ASP A 511 18.44 -17.69 9.72
C ASP A 511 17.61 -18.11 8.48
N GLU A 512 16.34 -17.72 8.46
CA GLU A 512 15.39 -18.15 7.44
C GLU A 512 15.66 -17.48 6.09
N GLN A 513 16.37 -18.16 5.19
CA GLN A 513 16.72 -17.61 3.87
C GLN A 513 15.57 -17.66 2.86
N ALA A 514 14.79 -18.73 2.88
CA ALA A 514 13.60 -18.90 2.05
C ALA A 514 12.37 -18.76 2.94
N PHE A 515 11.65 -17.66 2.77
CA PHE A 515 10.39 -17.37 3.48
C PHE A 515 9.23 -18.19 2.90
N ASP A 516 9.42 -19.50 2.81
CA ASP A 516 8.35 -20.44 2.48
C ASP A 516 7.66 -20.83 3.78
N MET A 517 6.36 -20.52 3.87
CA MET A 517 5.58 -20.86 5.06
C MET A 517 5.55 -22.39 5.26
N PRO A 518 5.89 -22.91 6.46
CA PRO A 518 5.60 -24.29 6.80
C PRO A 518 4.08 -24.57 6.71
N PRO A 519 3.68 -25.80 6.34
CA PRO A 519 2.26 -26.16 6.29
C PRO A 519 1.62 -26.01 7.69
N PRO A 520 0.34 -25.57 7.77
CA PRO A 520 -0.32 -25.36 9.05
C PRO A 520 -0.35 -26.65 9.88
N LEU A 521 -0.09 -26.53 11.19
CA LEU A 521 -0.25 -27.61 12.17
C LEU A 521 -1.75 -27.93 12.29
N GLY A 522 -2.19 -29.04 11.69
CA GLY A 522 -3.50 -29.67 11.91
C GLY A 522 -4.71 -28.76 11.66
N GLU A 523 -5.40 -28.96 10.52
CA GLU A 523 -6.61 -28.22 10.17
C GLU A 523 -7.66 -28.23 11.30
N SER A 524 -8.01 -27.06 11.84
CA SER A 524 -9.24 -26.89 12.62
C SER A 524 -10.43 -26.91 11.66
N GLU A 525 -11.49 -27.66 12.00
CA GLU A 525 -12.69 -27.86 11.16
C GLU A 525 -13.39 -26.57 10.69
N ASN A 526 -13.13 -25.42 11.31
CA ASN A 526 -13.75 -24.14 10.96
C ASN A 526 -13.22 -23.49 9.67
N GLN A 527 -12.09 -23.95 9.09
CA GLN A 527 -11.55 -23.41 7.83
C GLN A 527 -12.12 -24.07 6.57
N LYS A 528 -12.90 -25.16 6.70
CA LYS A 528 -13.46 -25.90 5.57
C LYS A 528 -14.52 -25.13 4.75
N ASN A 529 -15.05 -24.02 5.27
CA ASN A 529 -16.15 -23.31 4.60
C ASN A 529 -15.72 -22.20 3.62
N LEU A 530 -14.42 -22.08 3.28
CA LEU A 530 -13.96 -21.10 2.28
C LEU A 530 -13.10 -21.66 1.13
N SER A 531 -13.13 -22.97 0.88
CA SER A 531 -12.48 -23.57 -0.30
C SER A 531 -13.49 -24.05 -1.34
N ILE A 532 -14.01 -23.14 -2.18
CA ILE A 532 -14.90 -23.47 -3.31
C ILE A 532 -14.16 -24.25 -4.44
N LEU A 533 -12.85 -24.49 -4.30
CA LEU A 533 -12.03 -25.16 -5.32
C LEU A 533 -11.58 -26.59 -4.96
N GLY A 534 -12.02 -27.14 -3.81
CA GLY A 534 -11.70 -28.52 -3.42
C GLY A 534 -12.32 -29.60 -4.32
N ASP A 535 -13.43 -29.29 -5.00
CA ASP A 535 -14.24 -30.27 -5.73
C ASP A 535 -13.82 -30.47 -7.21
N PHE A 536 -12.88 -29.69 -7.73
CA PHE A 536 -12.40 -29.85 -9.13
C PHE A 536 -11.22 -30.82 -9.28
N ALA A 537 -10.55 -31.19 -8.17
CA ALA A 537 -9.37 -32.06 -8.21
C ALA A 537 -9.71 -33.57 -8.25
N THR A 538 -10.98 -33.94 -8.12
CA THR A 538 -11.45 -35.34 -8.12
C THR A 538 -11.98 -35.82 -9.48
N ALA A 539 -11.92 -34.99 -10.52
CA ALA A 539 -12.46 -35.29 -11.85
C ALA A 539 -11.37 -35.52 -12.92
N ILE A 540 -10.37 -36.36 -12.63
CA ILE A 540 -9.43 -36.87 -13.65
C ILE A 540 -9.73 -38.36 -13.88
N PRO A 541 -10.17 -38.78 -15.07
CA PRO A 541 -10.43 -40.19 -15.38
C PRO A 541 -9.15 -41.04 -15.36
N ASP A 542 -9.24 -42.26 -14.83
CA ASP A 542 -8.14 -43.23 -14.60
C ASP A 542 -7.35 -43.70 -15.84
N TRP A 543 -7.64 -43.20 -17.05
CA TRP A 543 -7.03 -43.67 -18.31
C TRP A 543 -5.91 -42.79 -18.88
N LEU A 544 -5.52 -41.69 -18.21
CA LEU A 544 -4.39 -40.86 -18.63
C LEU A 544 -3.05 -41.35 -18.03
N PRO A 545 -2.04 -41.73 -18.85
CA PRO A 545 -0.72 -42.14 -18.37
C PRO A 545 0.17 -40.92 -18.12
N LEU A 546 -0.32 -39.98 -17.32
CA LEU A 546 0.47 -38.85 -16.81
C LEU A 546 0.21 -38.76 -15.30
N SER A 547 0.72 -39.75 -14.56
CA SER A 547 1.05 -39.56 -13.15
C SER A 547 2.21 -38.57 -13.08
N LEU A 548 1.88 -37.29 -13.21
CA LEU A 548 2.68 -36.24 -12.61
C LEU A 548 2.34 -36.27 -11.12
N SER A 549 2.85 -37.29 -10.41
CA SER A 549 3.07 -37.13 -8.99
C SER A 549 3.82 -35.80 -8.85
N PRO A 550 3.34 -34.83 -8.05
CA PRO A 550 4.14 -33.65 -7.78
C PRO A 550 5.49 -34.19 -7.33
N TRP A 551 6.57 -33.73 -7.95
CA TRP A 551 7.91 -33.84 -7.40
C TRP A 551 7.90 -33.05 -6.10
N THR A 552 7.22 -33.59 -5.10
CA THR A 552 7.58 -33.48 -3.71
C THR A 552 8.97 -34.11 -3.71
N ARG A 553 10.01 -33.27 -3.71
CA ARG A 553 11.18 -33.65 -2.91
C ARG A 553 10.57 -34.15 -1.62
N GLY A 554 10.75 -35.44 -1.34
CA GLY A 554 10.15 -36.06 -0.17
C GLY A 554 10.31 -35.09 0.97
N SER A 555 9.19 -34.73 1.61
CA SER A 555 9.26 -34.11 2.93
C SER A 555 10.33 -34.89 3.68
N PRO A 556 11.33 -34.24 4.29
CA PRO A 556 12.16 -34.95 5.23
C PRO A 556 11.16 -35.66 6.13
N SER A 557 11.21 -37.00 6.18
CA SER A 557 10.44 -37.77 7.15
C SER A 557 10.48 -36.96 8.44
N VAL A 558 9.32 -36.59 8.98
CA VAL A 558 9.24 -35.92 10.29
C VAL A 558 9.99 -36.85 11.24
N ARG A 559 11.29 -36.61 11.43
CA ARG A 559 12.04 -37.19 12.52
C ARG A 559 11.21 -36.74 13.71
N ARG A 560 10.71 -37.69 14.50
CA ARG A 560 10.31 -37.38 15.88
C ARG A 560 11.49 -36.62 16.46
N SER A 561 11.37 -35.30 16.52
CA SER A 561 12.33 -34.45 17.17
C SER A 561 12.42 -34.94 18.61
N SER A 562 13.64 -35.04 19.13
CA SER A 562 13.76 -35.49 20.51
C SER A 562 13.17 -34.42 21.42
N GLU A 563 12.52 -34.82 22.50
CA GLU A 563 12.01 -33.89 23.52
C GLU A 563 13.12 -32.95 24.02
N ALA A 564 14.37 -33.44 24.03
CA ALA A 564 15.56 -32.66 24.36
C ALA A 564 15.84 -31.52 23.37
N ASP A 565 15.59 -31.70 22.07
CA ASP A 565 15.84 -30.67 21.03
C ASP A 565 14.81 -29.54 21.09
N SER A 566 13.61 -29.81 21.62
CA SER A 566 12.55 -28.80 21.79
C SER A 566 12.66 -28.00 23.08
N ARG A 567 13.48 -28.44 24.03
CA ARG A 567 13.61 -27.79 25.34
C ARG A 567 14.45 -26.51 25.22
N PRO A 568 13.91 -25.34 25.59
CA PRO A 568 14.69 -24.10 25.55
C PRO A 568 15.84 -24.16 26.55
N GLN A 569 17.04 -23.76 26.12
CA GLN A 569 18.23 -23.67 26.96
C GLN A 569 18.54 -22.20 27.22
N LEU A 570 18.70 -21.82 28.49
CA LEU A 570 19.04 -20.44 28.85
C LEU A 570 20.35 -20.01 28.15
N GLY A 571 20.23 -19.05 27.23
CA GLY A 571 21.37 -18.51 26.47
C GLY A 571 21.72 -19.26 25.20
N GLY A 572 21.01 -20.34 24.92
CA GLY A 572 21.00 -20.94 23.59
C GLY A 572 20.27 -20.05 22.57
N PRO A 573 20.48 -20.31 21.27
CA PRO A 573 19.71 -19.65 20.21
C PRO A 573 18.27 -20.17 20.17
N LEU A 574 17.36 -19.35 19.62
CA LEU A 574 16.02 -19.80 19.28
C LEU A 574 16.11 -20.80 18.13
N THR A 575 15.42 -21.93 18.22
CA THR A 575 15.33 -22.91 17.13
C THR A 575 13.89 -23.09 16.70
N GLU A 576 13.68 -23.51 15.46
CA GLU A 576 12.35 -23.79 14.92
C GLU A 576 11.59 -24.81 15.78
N GLU A 577 12.31 -25.79 16.32
CA GLU A 577 11.74 -26.86 17.14
C GLU A 577 11.24 -26.36 18.51
N ILE A 578 11.98 -25.45 19.15
CA ILE A 578 11.54 -24.76 20.38
C ILE A 578 10.25 -23.97 20.11
N VAL A 579 10.21 -23.22 19.01
CA VAL A 579 9.06 -22.35 18.66
C VAL A 579 7.83 -23.18 18.28
N ARG A 580 8.02 -24.30 17.58
CA ARG A 580 6.96 -25.25 17.26
C ARG A 580 6.34 -25.82 18.52
N ARG A 581 7.16 -26.32 19.46
CA ARG A 581 6.68 -26.84 20.75
C ARG A 581 5.98 -25.75 21.58
N PHE A 582 6.50 -24.53 21.58
CA PHE A 582 5.86 -23.38 22.23
C PHE A 582 4.47 -23.10 21.66
N SER A 583 4.35 -23.13 20.34
CA SER A 583 3.07 -22.94 19.64
C SER A 583 2.06 -24.03 20.01
N GLU A 584 2.49 -25.29 20.05
CA GLU A 584 1.65 -26.42 20.47
C GLU A 584 1.18 -26.30 21.92
N ALA A 585 2.08 -25.90 22.83
CA ALA A 585 1.74 -25.69 24.24
C ALA A 585 0.72 -24.56 24.41
N ILE A 586 0.91 -23.42 23.74
CA ILE A 586 -0.04 -22.29 23.73
C ILE A 586 -1.41 -22.74 23.23
N MET A 587 -1.47 -23.39 22.07
CA MET A 587 -2.74 -23.79 21.47
C MET A 587 -3.46 -24.85 22.29
N SER A 588 -2.72 -25.77 22.92
CA SER A 588 -3.26 -26.75 23.87
C SER A 588 -3.88 -26.06 25.09
N ILE A 589 -3.15 -25.15 25.73
CA ILE A 589 -3.60 -24.45 26.95
C ILE A 589 -4.78 -23.53 26.65
N ALA A 590 -4.70 -22.74 25.59
CA ALA A 590 -5.80 -21.89 25.13
C ALA A 590 -7.07 -22.72 24.84
N GLY A 591 -6.92 -23.82 24.11
CA GLY A 591 -8.04 -24.71 23.75
C GLY A 591 -8.66 -25.39 24.96
N ARG A 592 -7.85 -25.80 25.94
CA ARG A 592 -8.32 -26.37 27.21
C ARG A 592 -9.02 -25.30 28.08
N ALA A 593 -8.48 -24.08 28.14
CA ALA A 593 -9.05 -22.97 28.92
C ALA A 593 -10.41 -22.52 28.35
N LEU A 594 -10.52 -22.43 27.03
CA LEU A 594 -11.76 -22.05 26.35
C LEU A 594 -12.87 -23.11 26.51
N LYS A 595 -12.50 -24.40 26.54
CA LYS A 595 -13.46 -25.47 26.85
C LYS A 595 -13.98 -25.36 28.29
N TYR A 596 -13.13 -25.00 29.23
CA TYR A 596 -13.53 -24.78 30.62
C TYR A 596 -14.50 -23.60 30.75
N THR A 597 -14.18 -22.44 30.17
CA THR A 597 -15.06 -21.26 30.23
C THR A 597 -16.42 -21.54 29.60
N ALA A 598 -16.47 -22.22 28.45
CA ALA A 598 -17.72 -22.61 27.80
C ALA A 598 -18.59 -23.55 28.65
N ARG A 599 -17.98 -24.51 29.37
CA ARG A 599 -18.71 -25.38 30.32
C ARG A 599 -19.25 -24.60 31.52
N ARG A 600 -18.44 -23.69 32.08
CA ARG A 600 -18.83 -22.83 33.20
C ARG A 600 -20.03 -21.94 32.83
N ASP A 601 -19.97 -21.29 31.66
CA ASP A 601 -21.05 -20.42 31.18
C ASP A 601 -22.33 -21.21 30.86
N SER A 602 -22.18 -22.45 30.35
CA SER A 602 -23.32 -23.36 30.14
C SER A 602 -23.94 -23.82 31.46
N ALA A 603 -23.13 -24.07 32.50
CA ALA A 603 -23.62 -24.42 33.82
C ALA A 603 -24.33 -23.24 34.51
N GLU A 604 -23.83 -22.01 34.36
CA GLU A 604 -24.50 -20.80 34.85
C GLU A 604 -25.83 -20.52 34.12
N ASN A 605 -25.88 -20.71 32.80
CA ASN A 605 -27.11 -20.54 32.02
C ASN A 605 -28.14 -21.63 32.30
N ASN A 606 -27.73 -22.88 32.49
CA ASN A 606 -28.62 -23.97 32.90
C ASN A 606 -29.09 -23.80 34.36
N GLY A 607 -28.25 -23.24 35.24
CA GLY A 607 -28.63 -22.87 36.61
C GLY A 607 -29.67 -21.74 36.65
N LYS A 608 -29.61 -20.77 35.73
CA LYS A 608 -30.61 -19.71 35.58
C LYS A 608 -31.93 -20.19 34.94
N ALA A 609 -31.90 -21.22 34.09
CA ALA A 609 -33.11 -21.83 33.51
C ALA A 609 -33.89 -22.72 34.51
N ALA A 610 -33.25 -23.14 35.62
CA ALA A 610 -33.88 -23.95 36.67
C ALA A 610 -34.54 -23.12 37.79
N ALA A 611 -34.44 -21.78 37.76
CA ALA A 611 -35.07 -20.90 38.73
C ALA A 611 -36.35 -20.25 38.16
N LYS A 612 -37.52 -20.67 38.67
CA LYS A 612 -38.80 -19.96 38.43
C LYS A 612 -38.77 -18.57 39.09
N PRO A 613 -39.54 -17.60 38.56
CA PRO A 613 -39.42 -16.20 38.97
C PRO A 613 -40.17 -15.96 40.28
N GLU A 614 -39.48 -15.46 41.30
CA GLU A 614 -40.10 -14.72 42.38
C GLU A 614 -39.65 -13.26 42.34
N SER A 615 -40.63 -12.42 42.64
CA SER A 615 -40.76 -11.01 42.31
C SER A 615 -39.81 -10.07 43.05
N GLY A 616 -39.35 -9.04 42.34
CA GLY A 616 -39.27 -7.69 42.88
C GLY A 616 -37.87 -7.17 43.26
N VAL A 617 -37.57 -6.00 42.69
CA VAL A 617 -36.59 -4.97 43.09
C VAL A 617 -35.20 -5.05 42.46
N ASP A 618 -34.90 -3.96 41.75
CA ASP A 618 -33.64 -3.58 41.11
C ASP A 618 -32.39 -3.84 41.96
N LYS A 619 -31.44 -4.63 41.46
CA LYS A 619 -30.02 -4.49 41.82
C LYS A 619 -29.10 -4.80 40.64
N ALA A 620 -28.16 -3.88 40.45
CA ALA A 620 -27.11 -3.85 39.44
C ALA A 620 -26.32 -5.15 39.34
N ALA A 621 -25.94 -5.48 38.10
CA ALA A 621 -25.06 -6.60 37.78
C ALA A 621 -23.67 -6.38 38.42
N ASN A 622 -23.36 -7.17 39.45
CA ASN A 622 -22.00 -7.31 39.95
C ASN A 622 -21.19 -8.13 38.94
N SER A 623 -20.23 -7.49 38.28
CA SER A 623 -19.11 -8.16 37.62
C SER A 623 -18.21 -8.75 38.70
N THR A 624 -18.08 -10.08 38.77
CA THR A 624 -17.05 -10.73 39.58
C THR A 624 -15.69 -10.53 38.90
N HIS A 625 -15.08 -9.39 39.20
CA HIS A 625 -13.66 -9.12 38.98
C HIS A 625 -12.84 -10.03 39.91
N VAL A 626 -11.98 -10.88 39.35
CA VAL A 626 -10.82 -11.37 40.10
C VAL A 626 -9.88 -10.19 40.24
N SER A 627 -9.83 -9.60 41.43
CA SER A 627 -8.85 -8.58 41.83
C SER A 627 -7.99 -9.19 42.92
N ILE A 628 -6.75 -9.54 42.59
CA ILE A 628 -5.76 -9.98 43.57
C ILE A 628 -5.05 -8.71 44.05
N SER A 629 -5.38 -8.29 45.27
CA SER A 629 -4.62 -7.26 46.00
C SER A 629 -3.50 -7.95 46.76
N VAL A 630 -2.26 -7.52 46.50
CA VAL A 630 -1.07 -7.97 47.24
C VAL A 630 -0.98 -7.14 48.51
N GLN A 631 -1.18 -7.77 49.67
CA GLN A 631 -0.79 -7.21 50.95
C GLN A 631 0.47 -7.93 51.46
N SER A 632 1.40 -7.11 51.93
CA SER A 632 2.71 -7.49 52.47
C SER A 632 2.72 -7.32 53.99
N GLU A 633 3.54 -8.17 54.63
CA GLU A 633 4.21 -8.04 55.94
C GLU A 633 3.56 -8.55 57.26
N GLN A 634 4.39 -9.40 57.93
CA GLN A 634 4.86 -9.39 59.34
C GLN A 634 4.17 -10.19 60.48
N ASP A 635 4.97 -11.13 61.00
CA ASP A 635 5.27 -11.53 62.39
C ASP A 635 4.23 -12.18 63.37
N THR A 636 4.44 -13.50 63.57
CA THR A 636 4.54 -14.32 64.83
C THR A 636 3.43 -14.35 65.91
N PRO A 637 3.41 -15.34 66.83
CA PRO A 637 3.18 -16.78 66.69
C PRO A 637 2.06 -17.27 67.66
N ASP A 638 1.99 -18.58 67.95
CA ASP A 638 1.05 -19.31 68.86
C ASP A 638 -0.14 -19.98 68.11
N ASP A 639 -0.50 -21.26 68.25
CA ASP A 639 -0.31 -22.25 69.31
C ASP A 639 -0.44 -23.70 68.75
N GLU A 640 0.29 -24.60 69.41
CA GLU A 640 0.01 -26.01 69.72
C GLU A 640 -0.47 -27.04 68.66
N ALA A 641 0.50 -27.87 68.27
CA ALA A 641 0.60 -29.31 68.54
C ALA A 641 -0.63 -30.22 68.31
N LYS A 642 -0.48 -31.15 67.36
CA LYS A 642 -0.62 -32.59 67.61
C LYS A 642 0.08 -33.42 66.54
N GLY A 643 1.08 -34.19 66.98
CA GLY A 643 1.85 -35.11 66.15
C GLY A 643 1.09 -36.40 65.83
N GLY A 644 1.42 -36.95 64.67
CA GLY A 644 1.18 -38.34 64.29
C GLY A 644 2.32 -38.75 63.37
N ALA A 645 3.11 -39.73 63.82
CA ALA A 645 4.28 -40.25 63.15
C ALA A 645 3.93 -40.82 61.76
N VAL A 646 4.79 -40.55 60.77
CA VAL A 646 4.76 -41.18 59.45
C VAL A 646 5.91 -42.18 59.41
N ASP A 647 5.56 -43.46 59.32
CA ASP A 647 6.48 -44.53 58.96
C ASP A 647 6.99 -44.32 57.52
N GLU A 648 8.32 -44.32 57.38
CA GLU A 648 9.01 -44.47 56.11
C GLU A 648 8.81 -45.89 55.55
N HIS A 649 8.89 -45.99 54.23
CA HIS A 649 8.78 -47.18 53.38
C HIS A 649 7.38 -47.59 52.91
N GLN A 650 6.92 -46.96 51.83
CA GLN A 650 6.49 -47.77 50.69
C GLN A 650 6.79 -47.13 49.34
N SER A 651 7.47 -47.94 48.53
CA SER A 651 8.00 -47.65 47.22
C SER A 651 6.94 -47.95 46.15
N ILE A 652 6.72 -46.97 45.27
CA ILE A 652 6.77 -47.10 43.80
C ILE A 652 5.72 -48.01 43.12
N LEU A 653 5.08 -47.43 42.09
CA LEU A 653 4.34 -48.07 40.99
C LEU A 653 2.96 -48.66 41.32
N SER A 654 1.96 -47.80 41.36
CA SER A 654 0.73 -47.91 40.54
C SER A 654 -0.27 -46.85 41.00
N CYS A 655 -0.45 -45.78 40.22
CA CYS A 655 -1.58 -44.88 40.41
C CYS A 655 -2.14 -44.50 39.04
N ASP A 656 -2.98 -45.38 38.51
CA ASP A 656 -3.91 -45.11 37.40
C ASP A 656 -5.08 -44.24 37.90
N GLN A 657 -4.76 -43.01 38.29
CA GLN A 657 -5.73 -41.93 38.50
C GLN A 657 -5.11 -40.67 37.88
N PRO A 658 -5.66 -40.09 36.80
CA PRO A 658 -5.17 -38.82 36.31
C PRO A 658 -5.44 -37.78 37.41
N LEU A 659 -4.39 -37.21 37.99
CA LEU A 659 -4.52 -36.01 38.82
C LEU A 659 -5.16 -34.93 37.94
N ASN A 660 -6.45 -34.66 38.16
CA ASN A 660 -7.15 -33.57 37.46
C ASN A 660 -6.50 -32.25 37.87
N PHE A 661 -5.81 -31.60 36.93
CA PHE A 661 -5.38 -30.22 37.07
C PHE A 661 -6.63 -29.33 37.27
N PRO A 662 -6.67 -28.40 38.25
CA PRO A 662 -7.83 -27.54 38.45
C PRO A 662 -8.10 -26.72 37.18
N GLU A 663 -9.24 -26.96 36.52
CA GLU A 663 -9.57 -26.29 35.24
C GLU A 663 -9.66 -24.75 35.40
N GLU A 664 -9.93 -24.25 36.61
CA GLU A 664 -9.88 -22.82 37.00
C GLU A 664 -8.48 -22.22 36.88
N LEU A 665 -7.46 -22.94 37.36
CA LEU A 665 -6.07 -22.49 37.35
C LEU A 665 -5.55 -22.37 35.91
N LEU A 666 -6.05 -23.20 35.00
CA LEU A 666 -5.71 -23.14 33.58
C LEU A 666 -6.21 -21.84 32.92
N ALA A 667 -7.42 -21.41 33.26
CA ALA A 667 -7.97 -20.16 32.74
C ALA A 667 -7.17 -18.93 33.24
N VAL A 668 -6.71 -18.97 34.50
CA VAL A 668 -5.82 -17.95 35.07
C VAL A 668 -4.48 -17.93 34.33
N VAL A 669 -3.82 -19.09 34.20
CA VAL A 669 -2.53 -19.20 33.47
C VAL A 669 -2.67 -18.69 32.04
N TRP A 670 -3.75 -19.05 31.34
CA TRP A 670 -4.01 -18.56 29.99
C TRP A 670 -4.23 -17.05 29.93
N MET A 671 -5.04 -16.47 30.82
CA MET A 671 -5.30 -15.02 30.86
C MET A 671 -4.02 -14.22 31.04
N GLU A 672 -3.10 -14.69 31.88
CA GLU A 672 -1.82 -14.00 32.10
C GLU A 672 -0.90 -14.09 30.88
N LEU A 673 -0.75 -15.29 30.29
CA LEU A 673 0.08 -15.51 29.11
C LEU A 673 -0.45 -14.74 27.89
N ALA A 674 -1.76 -14.74 27.71
CA ALA A 674 -2.46 -14.03 26.65
C ALA A 674 -2.10 -12.53 26.62
N CYS A 675 -1.92 -11.94 27.80
CA CYS A 675 -1.63 -10.51 27.96
C CYS A 675 -0.18 -10.12 27.65
N ILE A 676 0.74 -11.07 27.42
CA ILE A 676 2.16 -10.74 27.21
C ILE A 676 2.32 -9.85 25.97
N ASP A 677 2.92 -8.67 26.17
CA ASP A 677 3.27 -7.72 25.12
C ASP A 677 4.50 -8.19 24.34
N GLY A 678 4.41 -8.19 23.01
CA GLY A 678 5.50 -8.62 22.15
C GLY A 678 6.53 -7.53 21.82
N TYR A 679 6.39 -6.31 22.37
CA TYR A 679 7.10 -5.10 21.92
C TYR A 679 7.09 -4.93 20.39
N CYS A 680 5.99 -5.33 19.77
CA CYS A 680 5.85 -5.33 18.31
C CYS A 680 4.44 -4.94 17.84
N GLY A 681 3.70 -4.24 18.72
CA GLY A 681 2.33 -3.76 18.48
C GLY A 681 1.24 -4.80 18.70
N GLN A 682 1.58 -6.00 19.18
CA GLN A 682 0.62 -7.07 19.44
C GLN A 682 0.95 -7.87 20.69
N THR A 683 -0.09 -8.38 21.34
CA THR A 683 0.02 -9.34 22.44
C THR A 683 0.07 -10.79 21.94
N LEU A 684 0.49 -11.71 22.81
CA LEU A 684 0.48 -13.14 22.49
C LEU A 684 -0.93 -13.64 22.17
N LEU A 685 -1.97 -13.11 22.84
CA LEU A 685 -3.36 -13.43 22.54
C LEU A 685 -3.74 -13.12 21.10
N GLN A 686 -3.37 -11.93 20.61
CA GLN A 686 -3.68 -11.51 19.24
C GLN A 686 -2.99 -12.42 18.22
N ALA A 687 -1.75 -12.84 18.50
CA ALA A 687 -1.03 -13.81 17.68
C ALA A 687 -1.70 -15.20 17.70
N ALA A 688 -2.02 -15.72 18.89
CA ALA A 688 -2.58 -17.06 19.07
C ALA A 688 -3.97 -17.22 18.45
N GLU A 689 -4.87 -16.26 18.66
CA GLU A 689 -6.26 -16.37 18.19
C GLU A 689 -6.41 -16.27 16.67
N SER A 690 -5.48 -15.58 15.99
CA SER A 690 -5.67 -15.17 14.61
C SER A 690 -4.88 -15.98 13.58
N GLY A 691 -4.01 -16.93 13.97
CA GLY A 691 -3.17 -17.60 12.97
C GLY A 691 -2.27 -18.75 13.42
N GLY A 692 -2.56 -19.40 14.55
CA GLY A 692 -1.88 -20.63 14.96
C GLY A 692 -0.35 -20.49 15.08
N HIS A 693 0.38 -21.54 14.71
CA HIS A 693 1.84 -21.61 14.85
C HIS A 693 2.58 -20.43 14.24
N ASP A 694 2.22 -20.01 13.04
CA ASP A 694 3.02 -19.03 12.32
C ASP A 694 3.02 -17.64 12.94
N LYS A 695 1.88 -17.22 13.48
CA LYS A 695 1.78 -15.93 14.16
C LYS A 695 2.48 -15.97 15.51
N ILE A 696 2.39 -17.09 16.23
CA ILE A 696 3.15 -17.30 17.46
C ILE A 696 4.65 -17.30 17.16
N ARG A 697 5.07 -17.94 16.06
CA ARG A 697 6.45 -17.95 15.56
C ARG A 697 6.94 -16.55 15.22
N ALA A 698 6.18 -15.80 14.43
CA ALA A 698 6.48 -14.41 14.08
C ALA A 698 6.53 -13.50 15.31
N TRP A 699 5.59 -13.69 16.26
CA TRP A 699 5.55 -12.97 17.53
C TRP A 699 6.78 -13.25 18.39
N THR A 700 7.16 -14.53 18.53
CA THR A 700 8.31 -14.97 19.34
C THR A 700 9.62 -14.38 18.79
N ALA A 701 9.85 -14.48 17.49
CA ALA A 701 11.01 -13.87 16.85
C ALA A 701 10.98 -12.34 16.98
N SER A 702 9.82 -11.72 16.79
CA SER A 702 9.65 -10.26 16.92
C SER A 702 9.94 -9.78 18.34
N LEU A 703 9.48 -10.49 19.37
CA LEU A 703 9.76 -10.17 20.77
C LEU A 703 11.27 -10.17 21.04
N LEU A 704 11.99 -11.19 20.58
CA LEU A 704 13.42 -11.27 20.78
C LEU A 704 14.16 -10.16 20.01
N VAL A 705 13.79 -9.91 18.76
CA VAL A 705 14.50 -8.93 17.91
C VAL A 705 14.23 -7.50 18.33
N TRP A 706 12.95 -7.13 18.42
CA TRP A 706 12.51 -5.76 18.69
C TRP A 706 12.46 -5.49 20.20
N GLY A 707 11.81 -6.38 20.97
CA GLY A 707 11.74 -6.28 22.43
C GLY A 707 13.10 -6.38 23.11
N GLY A 708 13.99 -7.25 22.61
CA GLY A 708 15.36 -7.40 23.12
C GLY A 708 16.25 -6.18 22.93
N ARG A 709 15.78 -5.14 22.23
CA ARG A 709 16.54 -3.92 21.96
C ARG A 709 15.85 -2.64 22.45
N VAL A 710 14.86 -2.78 23.32
CA VAL A 710 14.15 -1.65 23.95
C VAL A 710 15.07 -0.89 24.93
N SER A 711 14.97 0.43 24.93
CA SER A 711 15.74 1.32 25.81
C SER A 711 15.35 1.16 27.29
N PRO A 712 16.25 1.46 28.25
CA PRO A 712 15.98 1.29 29.68
C PRO A 712 14.67 1.93 30.17
N GLY A 713 14.35 3.15 29.72
CA GLY A 713 13.12 3.86 30.12
C GLY A 713 11.82 3.22 29.63
N ARG A 714 11.90 2.29 28.67
CA ARG A 714 10.76 1.66 28.01
C ARG A 714 10.58 0.18 28.30
N ARG A 715 11.51 -0.47 29.03
CA ARG A 715 11.43 -1.91 29.33
C ARG A 715 10.19 -2.29 30.14
N ASN A 716 9.64 -1.38 30.93
CA ASN A 716 8.43 -1.60 31.72
C ASN A 716 7.15 -1.06 31.06
N LEU A 717 7.25 -0.51 29.84
CA LEU A 717 6.12 0.06 29.11
C LEU A 717 5.72 -0.88 27.98
N CYS A 718 4.47 -1.33 27.99
CA CYS A 718 3.90 -2.15 26.93
C CYS A 718 3.77 -1.35 25.62
N SER A 719 3.97 -2.02 24.48
CA SER A 719 3.81 -1.41 23.16
C SER A 719 2.34 -1.26 22.74
N VAL A 720 1.45 -2.04 23.34
CA VAL A 720 0.00 -2.05 23.08
C VAL A 720 -0.75 -1.31 24.19
N ASP A 721 -1.68 -0.45 23.81
CA ASP A 721 -2.61 0.20 24.73
C ASP A 721 -3.67 -0.82 25.21
N PRO A 722 -4.20 -0.73 26.45
CA PRO A 722 -5.27 -1.63 26.92
C PRO A 722 -6.47 -1.64 25.96
N PHE A 723 -7.02 -2.83 25.71
CA PHE A 723 -8.11 -3.02 24.74
C PHE A 723 -9.19 -3.96 25.28
N GLU A 724 -10.39 -3.88 24.71
CA GLU A 724 -11.52 -4.73 25.12
C GLU A 724 -11.73 -5.87 24.10
N ARG A 725 -12.01 -7.07 24.60
CA ARG A 725 -12.36 -8.23 23.79
C ARG A 725 -13.51 -8.99 24.44
N GLN A 726 -14.64 -9.09 23.73
CA GLN A 726 -15.84 -9.80 24.20
C GLN A 726 -16.31 -9.36 25.60
N GLY A 727 -16.20 -8.06 25.92
CA GLY A 727 -16.57 -7.53 27.25
C GLY A 727 -15.48 -7.66 28.32
N ILE A 728 -14.31 -8.23 27.99
CA ILE A 728 -13.17 -8.37 28.90
C ILE A 728 -12.12 -7.32 28.55
N SER A 729 -11.75 -6.50 29.54
CA SER A 729 -10.63 -5.57 29.40
C SER A 729 -9.31 -6.33 29.53
N ILE A 730 -8.51 -6.30 28.46
CA ILE A 730 -7.19 -6.90 28.39
C ILE A 730 -6.16 -5.80 28.61
N VAL A 731 -5.39 -5.95 29.68
CA VAL A 731 -4.28 -5.06 30.03
C VAL A 731 -2.98 -5.77 29.67
N PRO A 732 -2.22 -5.29 28.66
CA PRO A 732 -0.96 -5.91 28.30
C PRO A 732 0.05 -5.88 29.44
N VAL A 733 0.82 -6.96 29.59
CA VAL A 733 1.87 -7.10 30.61
C VAL A 733 3.23 -7.33 29.97
N SER A 734 4.28 -6.83 30.61
CA SER A 734 5.65 -7.13 30.19
C SER A 734 6.01 -8.59 30.44
N ILE A 735 6.97 -9.14 29.69
CA ILE A 735 7.45 -10.51 29.91
C ILE A 735 8.01 -10.71 31.33
N GLY A 736 8.57 -9.66 31.94
CA GLY A 736 9.09 -9.72 33.31
C GLY A 736 7.99 -9.84 34.36
N GLN A 737 6.88 -9.13 34.16
CA GLN A 737 5.69 -9.29 35.01
C GLN A 737 5.09 -10.69 34.86
N ALA A 738 4.92 -11.16 33.61
CA ALA A 738 4.41 -12.50 33.34
C ALA A 738 5.29 -13.60 33.94
N HIS A 739 6.61 -13.45 33.87
CA HIS A 739 7.57 -14.36 34.50
C HIS A 739 7.39 -14.43 36.02
N SER A 740 7.35 -13.28 36.72
CA SER A 740 7.14 -13.23 38.17
C SER A 740 5.80 -13.85 38.60
N MET A 741 4.73 -13.58 37.84
CA MET A 741 3.40 -14.13 38.13
C MET A 741 3.36 -15.64 37.94
N LEU A 742 3.97 -16.17 36.87
CA LEU A 742 4.07 -17.61 36.65
C LEU A 742 4.91 -18.31 37.73
N GLN A 743 6.00 -17.70 38.18
CA GLN A 743 6.79 -18.26 39.29
C GLN A 743 5.97 -18.35 40.57
N GLN A 744 5.24 -17.29 40.94
CA GLN A 744 4.35 -17.29 42.10
C GLN A 744 3.24 -18.35 41.98
N LEU A 745 2.64 -18.51 40.80
CA LEU A 745 1.63 -19.54 40.56
C LEU A 745 2.19 -20.96 40.73
N VAL A 746 3.42 -21.21 40.27
CA VAL A 746 4.09 -22.52 40.40
C VAL A 746 4.47 -22.82 41.86
N GLU A 747 4.82 -21.80 42.64
CA GLU A 747 5.09 -21.92 44.08
C GLU A 747 3.82 -22.21 44.89
N GLN A 748 2.73 -21.50 44.59
CA GLN A 748 1.44 -21.66 45.27
C GLN A 748 0.72 -22.96 44.89
N HIS A 749 0.93 -23.45 43.66
CA HIS A 749 0.29 -24.65 43.14
C HIS A 749 1.32 -25.63 42.54
N PRO A 750 1.99 -26.46 43.36
CA PRO A 750 2.97 -27.43 42.88
C PRO A 750 2.43 -28.41 41.84
N THR A 751 1.11 -28.61 41.81
CA THR A 751 0.40 -29.45 40.83
C THR A 751 0.60 -28.99 39.37
N VAL A 752 0.90 -27.70 39.16
CA VAL A 752 1.25 -27.10 37.86
C VAL A 752 2.47 -27.77 37.22
N LYS A 753 3.42 -28.26 38.03
CA LYS A 753 4.63 -28.93 37.53
C LYS A 753 4.36 -30.27 36.85
N PHE A 754 3.18 -30.87 37.07
CA PHE A 754 2.81 -32.15 36.46
C PHE A 754 2.11 -32.00 35.10
N ASP A 755 1.67 -30.78 34.72
CA ASP A 755 1.15 -30.52 33.38
C ASP A 755 2.31 -30.24 32.41
N PHE A 756 2.44 -31.09 31.39
CA PHE A 756 3.56 -31.04 30.44
C PHE A 756 3.60 -29.75 29.61
N ASP A 757 2.44 -29.20 29.21
CA ASP A 757 2.38 -27.97 28.43
C ASP A 757 2.67 -26.76 29.30
N ILE A 758 2.09 -26.70 30.52
CA ILE A 758 2.32 -25.56 31.42
C ILE A 758 3.77 -25.56 31.91
N GLY A 759 4.32 -26.73 32.24
CA GLY A 759 5.74 -26.88 32.57
C GLY A 759 6.66 -26.39 31.46
N PHE A 760 6.34 -26.70 30.19
CA PHE A 760 7.07 -26.17 29.04
C PHE A 760 6.94 -24.64 28.93
N LEU A 761 5.73 -24.09 29.13
CA LEU A 761 5.52 -22.64 29.07
C LEU A 761 6.33 -21.88 30.12
N VAL A 762 6.40 -22.39 31.34
CA VAL A 762 7.23 -21.77 32.40
C VAL A 762 8.69 -21.71 31.95
N LEU A 763 9.23 -22.81 31.41
CA LEU A 763 10.59 -22.85 30.87
C LEU A 763 10.78 -21.88 29.70
N MET A 764 9.78 -21.76 28.82
CA MET A 764 9.85 -20.86 27.68
C MET A 764 9.78 -19.39 28.07
N VAL A 765 8.93 -19.02 29.04
CA VAL A 765 8.85 -17.65 29.56
C VAL A 765 10.13 -17.29 30.30
N GLU A 766 10.71 -18.20 31.07
CA GLU A 766 12.03 -18.04 31.69
C GLU A 766 13.11 -17.81 30.63
N TYR A 767 13.15 -18.63 29.58
CA TYR A 767 14.06 -18.46 28.44
C TYR A 767 13.91 -17.12 27.74
N LEU A 768 12.67 -16.68 27.47
CA LEU A 768 12.41 -15.39 26.82
C LEU A 768 12.86 -14.23 27.71
N PHE A 769 12.53 -14.27 29.00
CA PHE A 769 12.91 -13.25 29.96
C PHE A 769 14.44 -13.13 30.09
N ASP A 770 15.13 -14.25 30.30
CA ASP A 770 16.58 -14.33 30.37
C ASP A 770 17.24 -13.83 29.07
N SER A 771 16.68 -14.22 27.91
CA SER A 771 17.15 -13.73 26.60
C SER A 771 17.03 -12.22 26.46
N LEU A 772 15.91 -11.61 26.87
CA LEU A 772 15.75 -10.15 26.84
C LEU A 772 16.73 -9.47 27.80
N GLN A 773 16.86 -9.98 29.04
CA GLN A 773 17.77 -9.41 30.03
C GLN A 773 19.22 -9.39 29.54
N ARG A 774 19.70 -10.49 28.93
CA ARG A 774 21.06 -10.52 28.37
C ARG A 774 21.26 -9.54 27.22
N ARG A 775 20.28 -9.43 26.31
CA ARG A 775 20.36 -8.48 25.19
C ARG A 775 20.34 -7.04 25.68
N TRP A 776 19.49 -6.73 26.65
CA TRP A 776 19.45 -5.42 27.30
C TRP A 776 20.76 -5.07 28.01
N LYS A 777 21.34 -6.02 28.74
CA LYS A 777 22.65 -5.84 29.37
C LYS A 777 23.74 -5.54 28.35
N GLN A 778 23.81 -6.31 27.26
CA GLN A 778 24.76 -6.06 26.17
C GLN A 778 24.56 -4.70 25.50
N LEU A 779 23.30 -4.27 25.32
CA LEU A 779 22.96 -2.97 24.77
C LEU A 779 23.41 -1.83 25.68
N ASP A 780 23.19 -1.96 26.99
CA ASP A 780 23.58 -0.97 28.00
C ASP A 780 25.11 -0.88 28.13
N GLU A 781 25.81 -2.02 28.11
CA GLU A 781 27.28 -2.06 28.10
C GLU A 781 27.86 -1.33 26.87
N LYS A 782 27.30 -1.55 25.67
CA LYS A 782 27.71 -0.84 24.45
C LYS A 782 27.47 0.67 24.52
N ARG A 783 26.44 1.14 25.25
CA ARG A 783 26.18 2.57 25.46
C ARG A 783 27.17 3.22 26.43
N LEU A 784 27.70 2.45 27.38
CA LEU A 784 28.64 2.93 28.40
C LEU A 784 30.09 2.99 27.89
N THR A 785 30.45 2.23 26.86
CA THR A 785 31.78 2.32 26.22
C THR A 785 31.87 3.56 25.31
N PRO A 786 32.68 4.58 25.63
CA PRO A 786 32.84 5.73 24.74
C PRO A 786 33.56 5.29 23.47
N SER A 787 32.92 5.45 22.30
CA SER A 787 33.62 5.35 21.03
C SER A 787 34.68 6.44 20.97
N THR A 788 35.93 6.07 20.77
CA THR A 788 37.09 6.98 20.73
C THR A 788 37.13 7.92 19.53
N ASN A 789 36.04 8.09 18.80
CA ASN A 789 35.87 9.13 17.80
C ASN A 789 34.41 9.64 17.84
N GLU A 790 34.28 10.95 17.80
CA GLU A 790 33.06 11.78 17.79
C GLU A 790 32.48 12.17 19.16
N GLY A 791 32.28 13.50 19.30
CA GLY A 791 32.08 14.19 20.56
C GLY A 791 30.75 13.92 21.25
N LYS A 792 30.75 14.19 22.57
CA LYS A 792 29.59 14.30 23.48
C LYS A 792 28.33 13.54 23.00
N SER A 793 28.29 12.24 23.28
CA SER A 793 27.06 11.45 23.24
C SER A 793 26.08 12.01 24.29
N VAL A 794 25.25 12.96 23.86
CA VAL A 794 24.00 13.29 24.56
C VAL A 794 23.10 12.07 24.36
N ALA A 795 22.65 11.45 25.44
CA ALA A 795 21.71 10.34 25.40
C ALA A 795 20.58 10.66 24.42
N ALA A 796 20.41 9.83 23.37
CA ALA A 796 19.42 10.05 22.34
C ALA A 796 18.04 10.24 23.01
N PRO A 797 17.27 11.30 22.67
CA PRO A 797 15.96 11.51 23.27
C PRO A 797 15.08 10.29 23.00
N GLU A 798 14.46 9.75 24.05
CA GLU A 798 13.54 8.61 23.90
C GLU A 798 12.35 9.04 23.04
N LEU A 799 12.25 8.44 21.84
CA LEU A 799 11.17 8.69 20.89
C LEU A 799 9.89 8.03 21.42
N PRO A 800 8.79 8.75 21.65
CA PRO A 800 7.51 8.14 22.04
C PRO A 800 7.06 7.13 20.98
N ARG A 801 6.60 5.96 21.40
CA ARG A 801 6.12 4.82 20.57
C ARG A 801 7.13 4.12 19.66
N ILE A 802 8.23 4.77 19.26
CA ILE A 802 9.26 4.13 18.41
C ILE A 802 10.22 3.28 19.24
N ILE A 803 10.49 2.07 18.77
CA ILE A 803 11.54 1.20 19.31
C ILE A 803 12.82 1.49 18.55
N ASN A 804 13.76 2.18 19.20
CA ASN A 804 15.12 2.37 18.70
C ASN A 804 15.96 1.16 19.09
N THR A 805 16.34 0.36 18.10
CA THR A 805 17.08 -0.88 18.35
C THR A 805 18.56 -0.65 18.68
N GLY A 806 19.11 0.54 18.42
CA GLY A 806 20.55 0.81 18.51
C GLY A 806 21.40 0.03 17.49
N ASP A 807 20.76 -0.73 16.60
CA ASP A 807 21.39 -1.56 15.59
C ASP A 807 21.08 -0.97 14.21
N ALA A 808 22.11 -0.54 13.48
CA ALA A 808 21.95 0.10 12.18
C ALA A 808 21.29 -0.83 11.13
N GLN A 809 21.47 -2.15 11.24
CA GLN A 809 20.84 -3.09 10.30
C GLN A 809 19.34 -3.19 10.53
N LEU A 810 18.88 -3.16 11.79
CA LEU A 810 17.47 -3.25 12.16
C LEU A 810 16.75 -1.89 12.10
N GLY A 811 17.42 -0.81 12.48
CA GLY A 811 16.86 0.53 12.52
C GLY A 811 15.80 0.72 13.60
N TYR A 812 14.67 1.31 13.22
CA TYR A 812 13.61 1.71 14.14
C TYR A 812 12.30 1.00 13.78
N LEU A 813 11.53 0.59 14.79
CA LEU A 813 10.19 0.04 14.60
C LEU A 813 9.13 1.00 15.17
N LEU A 814 8.14 1.33 14.35
CA LEU A 814 6.92 2.03 14.75
C LEU A 814 5.72 1.08 14.59
N PRO A 815 5.19 0.52 15.69
CA PRO A 815 3.93 -0.19 15.65
C PRO A 815 2.77 0.78 15.34
N LEU A 816 1.88 0.37 14.44
CA LEU A 816 0.72 1.13 13.99
C LEU A 816 -0.60 0.47 14.43
N HIS A 817 -1.69 1.24 14.42
CA HIS A 817 -3.04 0.78 14.75
C HIS A 817 -4.14 1.34 13.81
N CYS A 818 -3.77 1.85 12.64
CA CYS A 818 -4.70 2.53 11.73
C CYS A 818 -5.41 1.59 10.73
N GLY A 819 -4.90 0.38 10.48
CA GLY A 819 -5.32 -0.53 9.41
C GLY A 819 -4.62 -0.25 8.06
N HIS A 820 -4.79 -1.10 7.04
CA HIS A 820 -3.95 -1.06 5.83
C HIS A 820 -4.07 0.22 4.99
N ASN A 821 -5.29 0.64 4.68
CA ASN A 821 -5.55 1.72 3.73
C ASN A 821 -5.89 3.06 4.39
N LYS A 822 -5.63 3.21 5.70
CA LYS A 822 -5.94 4.45 6.44
C LYS A 822 -4.69 5.30 6.63
N ASN A 823 -4.89 6.60 6.73
CA ASN A 823 -3.83 7.52 7.17
C ASN A 823 -3.41 7.19 8.61
N PHE A 824 -2.13 7.42 8.90
CA PHE A 824 -1.61 7.34 10.27
C PHE A 824 -2.40 8.24 11.21
N HIS A 825 -2.60 7.77 12.44
CA HIS A 825 -3.11 8.61 13.52
C HIS A 825 -2.13 9.76 13.80
N GLU A 826 -2.64 10.87 14.33
CA GLU A 826 -1.80 12.06 14.60
C GLU A 826 -0.61 11.76 15.52
N ARG A 827 -0.75 10.83 16.47
CA ARG A 827 0.37 10.37 17.32
C ARG A 827 1.43 9.60 16.53
N GLU A 828 1.04 8.79 15.56
CA GLU A 828 1.94 8.01 14.69
C GLU A 828 2.66 8.94 13.70
N LYS A 829 1.94 9.91 13.11
CA LYS A 829 2.53 10.99 12.31
C LYS A 829 3.55 11.79 13.12
N GLN A 830 3.22 12.15 14.34
CA GLN A 830 4.15 12.85 15.23
C GLN A 830 5.40 12.01 15.48
N ALA A 831 5.25 10.71 15.76
CA ALA A 831 6.39 9.80 15.94
C ALA A 831 7.30 9.77 14.70
N LEU A 832 6.73 9.67 13.49
CA LEU A 832 7.47 9.76 12.24
C LEU A 832 8.24 11.09 12.12
N VAL A 833 7.62 12.22 12.46
CA VAL A 833 8.30 13.53 12.46
C VAL A 833 9.48 13.53 13.44
N VAL A 834 9.32 12.97 14.64
CA VAL A 834 10.41 12.92 15.62
C VAL A 834 11.56 12.05 15.10
N PHE A 835 11.27 10.91 14.48
CA PHE A 835 12.28 10.08 13.82
C PHE A 835 13.06 10.87 12.75
N LEU A 836 12.35 11.53 11.82
CA LEU A 836 12.98 12.27 10.72
C LEU A 836 13.87 13.42 11.21
N ARG A 837 13.51 14.07 12.32
CA ARG A 837 14.38 15.06 12.97
C ARG A 837 15.56 14.43 13.68
N HIS A 838 15.34 13.31 14.37
CA HIS A 838 16.38 12.60 15.11
C HIS A 838 17.52 12.13 14.22
N VAL A 839 17.19 11.61 13.03
CA VAL A 839 18.19 11.18 12.03
C VAL A 839 18.75 12.34 11.21
N GLY A 840 18.40 13.59 11.55
CA GLY A 840 18.88 14.79 10.89
C GLY A 840 18.36 15.00 9.46
N PHE A 841 17.28 14.32 9.06
CA PHE A 841 16.68 14.52 7.74
C PHE A 841 15.92 15.85 7.66
N LEU A 842 15.11 16.13 8.69
CA LEU A 842 14.49 17.43 8.90
C LEU A 842 15.39 18.32 9.78
N ALA A 843 15.32 19.63 9.58
CA ALA A 843 15.94 20.58 10.49
C ALA A 843 15.37 20.42 11.91
N SER A 844 16.22 20.58 12.93
CA SER A 844 15.78 20.74 14.30
C SER A 844 14.85 21.95 14.39
N ILE A 845 13.82 21.90 15.24
CA ILE A 845 13.06 23.10 15.56
C ILE A 845 14.07 24.08 16.17
N GLU A 846 14.48 25.09 15.41
CA GLU A 846 14.99 26.31 16.01
C GLU A 846 13.87 26.75 16.94
N GLN A 847 14.10 26.67 18.25
CA GLN A 847 13.37 27.52 19.18
C GLN A 847 13.70 28.94 18.74
N HIS A 848 12.89 29.50 17.85
CA HIS A 848 12.93 30.93 17.62
C HIS A 848 12.74 31.58 19.00
N PRO A 849 13.68 32.43 19.44
CA PRO A 849 13.57 33.12 20.72
C PRO A 849 12.33 34.01 20.79
#